data_AF-A0AA36J394-F1
#
_entry.id   AF-A0AA36J394-F1
#
_cell.length_a   1.000
_cell.length_b   1.000
_cell.length_c   1.000
_cell.angle_alpha   90.00
_cell.angle_beta   90.00
_cell.angle_gamma   90.00
#
_symmetry.space_group_name_H-M   'P 1'
#
loop_
_entity.id
_entity.type
_entity.pdbx_description
1 polymer ?
#
loop_
_entity_poly.entity_id
_entity_poly.type
_entity_poly.pdbx_seq_one_letter_code
_entity_poly.pdbx_strand_id
1 'polypeptide(L)'
;MLYPKREKGLCGFRAVACACVLAFGACYVVFVINFQPDLFTAVEQRPDELPAPFQVGDSTSEQPVMRVPAQLWDAKMSYEPKSLAPKLMPKREALISWLRSAATIQEVETLSALRSWVASTPPDQKALTLQRMGSSSGWHKCATEHELCVCNTQQIRMGAGESWLSWKFPEFLTPTEQWAVNCEVAHFGDTDPAPGVLKQCQCYGVSSPMEGAVGSLSGLAGNQYCGDACSQGKSRIYNGSPRSRSELCRRPYTHELLWSCKRLLSRVPSGPHQAQAVLDAATSEFCRDSRLQKFLDVYLDCDYAESYLRWAEDSEWLEEAFVTYIGGEINSKYEWMATNLIRSVALFSSRPIIVVVTDMAFRPPTSWIGSNVIVYKMYPGLSYPVSFNFNKIRAMIAARTKVGIQLDVDQLVAPGVDAIFPATRLQSTPSYPFPVMPVHWMSRDAKPGEMFYEYRLQMWDHPHGMRWCHAHPTWTFWALLFLGDLLLKRYVVALARPNSVASARLWALSNLVQLNVPDLLQAGGKARRLRSFSFEAWMMEDEDMLNVELWMANASKAWCKFDLEPDTFLSRFWLAKKLYADPRWYPDGVPLMFFSVHNTKRFDRTDKLLTILSRCSDPSFVLNRSRCSTNLQNLPNSCQMESIKEEEIRLQHPEEYAEDICCCLQPRQDRHIYWAGFWYGKKEEHCGWLCSRARGIYIIPARLCMNG
;
A
#
# COMPACT_ATOMS: atom_id res chain seq x y z
N MET A 1 -54.69 29.49 -47.46
CA MET A 1 -54.25 30.88 -47.21
C MET A 1 -52.77 30.82 -46.87
N LEU A 2 -51.90 30.85 -47.88
CA LEU A 2 -51.17 32.02 -48.40
C LEU A 2 -50.04 32.50 -47.47
N TYR A 3 -48.81 32.20 -47.92
CA TYR A 3 -47.56 32.92 -47.64
C TYR A 3 -47.67 34.42 -47.96
N PRO A 4 -46.86 35.29 -47.32
CA PRO A 4 -45.66 35.85 -47.99
C PRO A 4 -44.41 35.99 -47.05
N LYS A 5 -43.17 35.77 -47.53
CA LYS A 5 -42.16 36.72 -48.10
C LYS A 5 -41.85 37.94 -47.19
N ARG A 6 -40.67 38.00 -46.56
CA ARG A 6 -39.36 38.60 -46.99
C ARG A 6 -39.31 40.15 -46.91
N GLU A 7 -38.39 40.68 -46.10
CA GLU A 7 -37.66 41.92 -46.42
C GLU A 7 -36.28 41.96 -45.75
N LYS A 8 -35.36 42.63 -46.45
CA LYS A 8 -33.91 42.77 -46.20
C LYS A 8 -33.65 44.14 -45.55
N GLY A 9 -32.62 44.22 -44.72
CA GLY A 9 -31.95 45.48 -44.35
C GLY A 9 -30.46 45.23 -44.19
N LEU A 10 -29.63 45.95 -44.95
CA LEU A 10 -28.18 45.81 -45.09
C LEU A 10 -27.55 47.23 -45.03
N CYS A 11 -26.27 47.30 -44.66
CA CYS A 11 -25.32 48.44 -44.61
C CYS A 11 -25.20 49.19 -43.27
N GLY A 12 -24.01 49.44 -42.68
CA GLY A 12 -22.62 49.08 -43.07
C GLY A 12 -21.53 49.89 -42.31
N PHE A 13 -20.26 49.41 -42.45
CA PHE A 13 -18.93 50.06 -42.25
C PHE A 13 -18.34 50.22 -40.83
N ARG A 14 -17.06 49.92 -40.48
CA ARG A 14 -15.74 49.52 -41.10
C ARG A 14 -15.04 48.50 -40.15
N ALA A 15 -14.28 47.45 -40.50
CA ALA A 15 -13.24 47.12 -41.51
C ALA A 15 -11.81 47.66 -41.25
N VAL A 16 -10.89 46.78 -40.82
CA VAL A 16 -9.46 46.60 -41.23
C VAL A 16 -9.07 45.14 -40.83
N ALA A 17 -9.21 44.09 -41.66
CA ALA A 17 -8.26 43.52 -42.65
C ALA A 17 -6.86 43.14 -42.08
N CYS A 18 -6.54 41.84 -41.91
CA CYS A 18 -5.78 40.93 -42.83
C CYS A 18 -4.28 41.30 -42.96
N ALA A 19 -3.26 40.43 -42.98
CA ALA A 19 -3.06 39.06 -43.49
C ALA A 19 -1.73 38.51 -42.85
N CYS A 20 -1.58 37.23 -42.47
CA CYS A 20 -1.31 36.01 -43.25
C CYS A 20 0.16 35.83 -43.75
N VAL A 21 0.67 34.60 -43.54
CA VAL A 21 1.71 33.85 -44.29
C VAL A 21 3.16 33.81 -43.78
N LEU A 22 3.55 32.56 -43.44
CA LEU A 22 4.79 31.81 -43.69
C LEU A 22 6.07 32.55 -44.15
N ALA A 23 7.18 32.12 -43.54
CA ALA A 23 8.51 31.82 -44.09
C ALA A 23 9.69 32.62 -43.51
N PHE A 24 10.82 31.90 -43.44
CA PHE A 24 12.20 32.27 -43.07
C PHE A 24 12.49 32.37 -41.56
N GLY A 25 13.58 31.79 -41.04
CA GLY A 25 14.71 31.13 -41.68
C GLY A 25 15.86 31.08 -40.67
N ALA A 26 16.60 29.97 -40.69
CA ALA A 26 17.78 29.68 -39.88
C ALA A 26 18.92 30.70 -40.06
N CYS A 27 19.87 30.69 -39.11
CA CYS A 27 21.33 30.98 -39.17
C CYS A 27 21.80 31.55 -37.79
N TYR A 28 22.93 31.25 -37.12
CA TYR A 28 24.19 30.48 -37.27
C TYR A 28 24.84 30.49 -35.83
N VAL A 29 25.68 29.57 -35.32
CA VAL A 29 27.13 29.29 -35.53
C VAL A 29 27.47 28.13 -34.55
N VAL A 30 27.81 26.90 -34.94
CA VAL A 30 29.12 26.30 -35.32
C VAL A 30 30.29 26.55 -34.34
N PHE A 31 30.68 25.50 -33.59
CA PHE A 31 32.09 25.20 -33.35
C PHE A 31 32.33 23.70 -33.54
N VAL A 32 33.11 23.38 -34.57
CA VAL A 32 33.71 22.07 -34.85
C VAL A 32 35.15 22.15 -34.35
N ILE A 33 35.59 21.16 -33.57
CA ILE A 33 37.00 20.77 -33.50
C ILE A 33 37.07 19.27 -33.79
N ASN A 34 37.72 18.94 -34.92
CA ASN A 34 38.21 17.62 -35.30
C ASN A 34 39.25 17.12 -34.28
N PHE A 35 39.31 15.80 -34.03
CA PHE A 35 40.50 14.98 -34.33
C PHE A 35 40.23 13.47 -34.12
N GLN A 36 40.36 12.76 -35.24
CA GLN A 36 40.71 11.36 -35.54
C GLN A 36 40.15 10.12 -34.80
N PRO A 37 39.79 9.08 -35.58
CA PRO A 37 39.61 7.70 -35.13
C PRO A 37 40.94 6.93 -35.17
N ASP A 38 41.17 6.00 -34.24
CA ASP A 38 41.79 4.69 -34.51
C ASP A 38 41.91 3.85 -33.22
N LEU A 39 41.92 2.53 -33.42
CA LEU A 39 42.13 1.42 -32.47
C LEU A 39 40.97 1.07 -31.53
N PHE A 40 40.22 0.01 -31.86
CA PHE A 40 40.52 -1.31 -31.28
C PHE A 40 39.90 -2.42 -32.15
N THR A 41 40.78 -3.33 -32.53
CA THR A 41 40.55 -4.58 -33.27
C THR A 41 39.54 -5.49 -32.60
N ALA A 42 38.70 -6.09 -33.44
CA ALA A 42 37.91 -7.26 -33.12
C ALA A 42 38.82 -8.40 -32.61
N VAL A 43 38.45 -9.02 -31.48
CA VAL A 43 38.93 -10.35 -31.13
C VAL A 43 37.74 -11.30 -31.29
N GLU A 44 37.89 -12.14 -32.30
CA GLU A 44 37.08 -13.28 -32.66
C GLU A 44 37.04 -14.29 -31.51
N GLN A 45 35.84 -14.68 -31.06
CA GLN A 45 35.66 -15.77 -30.12
C GLN A 45 35.82 -17.11 -30.86
N ARG A 46 36.76 -17.96 -30.41
CA ARG A 46 36.69 -19.40 -30.64
C ARG A 46 36.04 -20.09 -29.45
N PRO A 47 35.13 -21.05 -29.66
CA PRO A 47 34.66 -21.94 -28.63
C PRO A 47 35.63 -23.12 -28.46
N ASP A 48 35.41 -23.88 -27.38
CA ASP A 48 36.00 -25.17 -27.04
C ASP A 48 37.26 -25.11 -26.15
N GLU A 49 37.03 -25.17 -24.83
CA GLU A 49 37.79 -26.08 -23.95
C GLU A 49 37.02 -26.29 -22.63
N LEU A 50 36.69 -27.56 -22.35
CA LEU A 50 36.10 -28.05 -21.10
C LEU A 50 37.16 -28.01 -19.98
N PRO A 51 36.82 -27.64 -18.73
CA PRO A 51 37.77 -27.76 -17.63
C PRO A 51 37.77 -29.18 -17.04
N ALA A 52 38.98 -29.74 -16.90
CA ALA A 52 39.30 -30.95 -16.15
C ALA A 52 39.30 -30.69 -14.62
N PRO A 53 39.28 -31.74 -13.77
CA PRO A 53 38.81 -31.64 -12.39
C PRO A 53 39.84 -31.08 -11.40
N PHE A 54 39.30 -30.41 -10.40
CA PHE A 54 39.97 -29.84 -9.23
C PHE A 54 40.79 -30.90 -8.47
N GLN A 55 42.11 -30.69 -8.35
CA GLN A 55 42.93 -31.37 -7.35
C GLN A 55 42.93 -30.59 -6.04
N VAL A 56 42.70 -31.32 -4.95
CA VAL A 56 42.79 -30.83 -3.57
C VAL A 56 44.27 -30.71 -3.20
N GLY A 57 44.76 -29.47 -3.11
CA GLY A 57 46.08 -29.14 -2.60
C GLY A 57 45.99 -28.69 -1.14
N ASP A 58 46.59 -29.51 -0.27
CA ASP A 58 46.87 -29.24 1.13
C ASP A 58 47.80 -28.02 1.25
N SER A 59 47.42 -27.00 2.03
CA SER A 59 48.36 -25.94 2.44
C SER A 59 47.99 -25.35 3.79
N THR A 60 48.76 -25.75 4.79
CA THR A 60 48.98 -25.03 6.04
C THR A 60 49.77 -23.75 5.73
N SER A 61 49.11 -22.60 5.72
CA SER A 61 49.80 -21.32 5.85
C SER A 61 49.02 -20.40 6.77
N GLU A 62 49.59 -20.14 7.95
CA GLU A 62 49.17 -19.08 8.87
C GLU A 62 49.20 -17.73 8.15
N GLN A 63 48.06 -17.03 8.12
CA GLN A 63 48.01 -15.62 7.73
C GLN A 63 47.85 -14.73 8.99
N PRO A 64 48.51 -13.56 9.03
CA PRO A 64 48.50 -12.70 10.20
C PRO A 64 47.20 -11.89 10.28
N VAL A 65 46.64 -11.85 11.49
CA VAL A 65 45.48 -11.03 11.86
C VAL A 65 45.84 -9.55 11.75
N MET A 66 45.23 -8.85 10.79
CA MET A 66 45.32 -7.40 10.65
C MET A 66 44.46 -6.73 11.73
N ARG A 67 45.09 -6.17 12.78
CA ARG A 67 44.43 -5.31 13.77
C ARG A 67 44.29 -3.90 13.21
N VAL A 68 43.05 -3.42 13.07
CA VAL A 68 42.75 -2.01 12.80
C VAL A 68 42.69 -1.25 14.14
N PRO A 69 43.43 -0.14 14.34
CA PRO A 69 43.33 0.65 15.56
C PRO A 69 42.11 1.57 15.53
N ALA A 70 41.37 1.60 16.65
CA ALA A 70 40.35 2.60 16.91
C ALA A 70 41.03 3.97 17.18
N GLN A 71 40.84 4.93 16.27
CA GLN A 71 41.19 6.32 16.51
C GLN A 71 39.96 7.09 17.02
N LEU A 72 40.13 7.67 18.21
CA LEU A 72 39.29 8.70 18.81
C LEU A 72 39.38 9.99 17.96
N TRP A 73 38.25 10.55 17.54
CA TRP A 73 38.21 11.87 16.90
C TRP A 73 37.49 12.87 17.82
N ASP A 74 38.29 13.71 18.49
CA ASP A 74 37.84 14.96 19.09
C ASP A 74 37.91 16.05 18.01
N ALA A 75 36.75 16.47 17.51
CA ALA A 75 36.64 17.63 16.62
C ALA A 75 35.79 18.72 17.31
N LYS A 76 36.48 19.67 17.96
CA LYS A 76 35.90 20.99 18.27
C LYS A 76 35.72 21.76 16.96
N MET A 77 34.47 21.87 16.47
CA MET A 77 34.13 22.82 15.41
C MET A 77 33.54 24.09 16.04
N SER A 78 34.30 25.19 16.00
CA SER A 78 33.80 26.55 16.18
C SER A 78 33.10 27.01 14.90
N TYR A 79 31.82 27.37 15.00
CA TYR A 79 31.02 27.86 13.89
C TYR A 79 31.05 29.39 13.85
N GLU A 80 31.60 29.97 12.79
CA GLU A 80 31.38 31.38 12.43
C GLU A 80 30.27 31.48 11.37
N PRO A 81 29.29 32.40 11.51
CA PRO A 81 28.20 32.55 10.56
C PRO A 81 28.66 33.30 9.30
N LYS A 82 28.82 32.58 8.17
CA LYS A 82 28.99 33.19 6.84
C LYS A 82 27.65 33.72 6.32
N SER A 83 27.65 34.96 5.82
CA SER A 83 26.46 35.67 5.35
C SER A 83 25.79 34.98 4.14
N LEU A 84 24.47 34.82 4.21
CA LEU A 84 23.64 34.09 3.24
C LEU A 84 23.41 34.81 1.89
N ALA A 85 23.91 36.03 1.72
CA ALA A 85 23.54 36.92 0.61
C ALA A 85 23.85 36.38 -0.81
N PRO A 86 24.98 35.69 -1.08
CA PRO A 86 25.33 35.31 -2.46
C PRO A 86 24.45 34.20 -3.07
N LYS A 87 23.84 33.34 -2.24
CA LYS A 87 23.05 32.18 -2.71
C LYS A 87 21.61 32.52 -3.09
N LEU A 88 21.11 33.70 -2.69
CA LEU A 88 19.71 34.10 -2.87
C LEU A 88 19.47 34.90 -4.16
N MET A 89 20.51 35.51 -4.74
CA MET A 89 20.37 36.35 -5.94
C MET A 89 19.85 35.58 -7.18
N PRO A 90 20.35 34.37 -7.52
CA PRO A 90 19.85 33.66 -8.70
C PRO A 90 18.39 33.21 -8.58
N LYS A 91 17.97 32.83 -7.36
CA LYS A 91 16.57 32.44 -7.08
C LYS A 91 15.63 33.64 -7.15
N ARG A 92 16.10 34.80 -6.70
CA ARG A 92 15.36 36.07 -6.80
C ARG A 92 15.15 36.46 -8.26
N GLU A 93 16.16 36.33 -9.11
CA GLU A 93 16.03 36.65 -10.54
C GLU A 93 15.12 35.66 -11.28
N ALA A 94 15.21 34.36 -10.98
CA ALA A 94 14.29 33.36 -11.53
C ALA A 94 12.82 33.64 -11.18
N LEU A 95 12.55 34.03 -9.93
CA LEU A 95 11.21 34.44 -9.49
C LEU A 95 10.74 35.71 -10.20
N ILE A 96 11.61 36.73 -10.34
CA ILE A 96 11.29 37.96 -11.09
C ILE A 96 10.99 37.65 -12.56
N SER A 97 11.72 36.73 -13.18
CA SER A 97 11.51 36.31 -14.56
C SER A 97 10.17 35.59 -14.73
N TRP A 98 9.84 34.65 -13.84
CA TRP A 98 8.57 33.92 -13.86
C TRP A 98 7.36 34.85 -13.67
N LEU A 99 7.46 35.80 -12.72
CA LEU A 99 6.42 36.80 -12.47
C LEU A 99 6.17 37.73 -13.65
N ARG A 100 7.16 37.94 -14.52
CA ARG A 100 7.01 38.75 -15.73
C ARG A 100 6.44 37.97 -16.92
N SER A 101 6.58 36.65 -16.95
CA SER A 101 6.24 35.84 -18.13
C SER A 101 4.92 35.08 -18.03
N ALA A 102 4.39 34.82 -16.82
CA ALA A 102 3.23 33.94 -16.63
C ALA A 102 2.19 34.43 -15.61
N ALA A 103 2.50 35.44 -14.80
CA ALA A 103 1.56 35.94 -13.80
C ALA A 103 0.60 36.97 -14.41
N THR A 104 -0.67 36.85 -14.08
CA THR A 104 -1.69 37.87 -14.35
C THR A 104 -1.35 39.17 -13.62
N ILE A 105 -1.86 40.31 -14.11
CA ILE A 105 -1.64 41.62 -13.47
C ILE A 105 -2.10 41.59 -12.00
N GLN A 106 -3.20 40.89 -11.68
CA GLN A 106 -3.65 40.73 -10.30
C GLN A 106 -2.66 39.96 -9.41
N GLU A 107 -2.00 38.92 -9.94
CA GLU A 107 -1.00 38.15 -9.18
C GLU A 107 0.27 38.99 -8.92
N VAL A 108 0.67 39.81 -9.90
CA VAL A 108 1.80 40.74 -9.75
C VAL A 108 1.48 41.83 -8.72
N GLU A 109 0.27 42.39 -8.76
CA GLU A 109 -0.20 43.38 -7.78
C GLU A 109 -0.31 42.79 -6.37
N THR A 110 -0.82 41.56 -6.26
CA THR A 110 -0.94 40.85 -4.98
C THR A 110 0.43 40.57 -4.37
N LEU A 111 1.40 40.15 -5.17
CA LEU A 111 2.78 39.94 -4.72
C LEU A 111 3.50 41.25 -4.36
N SER A 112 3.21 42.33 -5.07
CA SER A 112 3.70 43.67 -4.74
C SER A 112 3.13 44.17 -3.40
N ALA A 113 1.84 43.95 -3.17
CA ALA A 113 1.16 44.26 -1.92
C ALA A 113 1.71 43.43 -0.76
N LEU A 114 1.89 42.11 -0.96
CA LEU A 114 2.49 41.22 0.02
C LEU A 114 3.93 41.63 0.36
N ARG A 115 4.74 41.95 -0.65
CA ARG A 115 6.11 42.42 -0.44
C ARG A 115 6.14 43.74 0.34
N SER A 116 5.23 44.66 0.01
CA SER A 116 5.12 45.95 0.70
C SER A 116 4.70 45.76 2.16
N TRP A 117 3.73 44.88 2.41
CA TRP A 117 3.31 44.50 3.76
C TRP A 117 4.44 43.83 4.55
N VAL A 118 5.16 42.88 3.95
CA VAL A 118 6.33 42.25 4.60
C VAL A 118 7.44 43.27 4.85
N ALA A 119 7.60 44.30 4.03
CA ALA A 119 8.60 45.34 4.27
C ALA A 119 8.19 46.30 5.40
N SER A 120 6.91 46.67 5.48
CA SER A 120 6.40 47.69 6.41
C SER A 120 5.93 47.16 7.76
N THR A 121 5.65 45.86 7.87
CA THR A 121 5.14 45.27 9.12
C THR A 121 6.28 45.05 10.14
N PRO A 122 6.05 45.26 11.44
CA PRO A 122 7.00 44.90 12.50
C PRO A 122 7.27 43.37 12.59
N PRO A 123 8.47 42.92 13.00
CA PRO A 123 8.82 41.49 13.07
C PRO A 123 7.91 40.63 13.95
N ASP A 124 7.45 41.17 15.07
CA ASP A 124 6.50 40.56 16.01
C ASP A 124 5.11 40.36 15.39
N GLN A 125 4.61 41.33 14.63
CA GLN A 125 3.37 41.16 13.86
C GLN A 125 3.51 40.20 12.67
N LYS A 126 4.68 40.10 12.04
CA LYS A 126 4.95 39.06 11.02
C LYS A 126 4.95 37.68 11.64
N ALA A 127 5.63 37.50 12.77
CA ALA A 127 5.65 36.24 13.50
C ALA A 127 4.23 35.85 13.93
N LEU A 128 3.44 36.78 14.46
CA LEU A 128 2.05 36.54 14.84
C LEU A 128 1.15 36.19 13.64
N THR A 129 1.32 36.88 12.51
CA THR A 129 0.56 36.60 11.28
C THR A 129 0.96 35.27 10.65
N LEU A 130 2.26 34.95 10.59
CA LEU A 130 2.75 33.64 10.13
C LEU A 130 2.35 32.51 11.09
N GLN A 131 2.28 32.78 12.38
CA GLN A 131 1.75 31.86 13.39
C GLN A 131 0.24 31.68 13.24
N ARG A 132 -0.52 32.72 12.84
CA ARG A 132 -1.95 32.62 12.49
C ARG A 132 -2.20 31.90 11.17
N MET A 133 -1.29 32.04 10.20
CA MET A 133 -1.35 31.32 8.92
C MET A 133 -0.88 29.86 9.06
N GLY A 134 -0.01 29.57 10.03
CA GLY A 134 0.47 28.23 10.37
C GLY A 134 -0.32 27.52 11.47
N SER A 135 -1.14 28.23 12.26
CA SER A 135 -2.09 27.60 13.16
C SER A 135 -3.29 27.17 12.35
N SER A 136 -3.45 25.86 12.15
CA SER A 136 -4.74 25.28 11.80
C SER A 136 -5.80 25.92 12.71
N SER A 137 -6.97 26.21 12.16
CA SER A 137 -8.06 26.93 12.82
C SER A 137 -8.68 26.17 14.01
N GLY A 138 -7.92 25.33 14.72
CA GLY A 138 -8.38 24.28 15.61
C GLY A 138 -9.09 23.14 14.89
N TRP A 139 -9.37 23.29 13.59
CA TRP A 139 -10.15 22.34 12.79
C TRP A 139 -9.24 21.39 12.04
N HIS A 140 -9.51 20.11 12.15
CA HIS A 140 -8.75 19.06 11.49
C HIS A 140 -9.66 18.12 10.73
N LYS A 141 -9.26 17.68 9.53
CA LYS A 141 -10.05 16.77 8.70
C LYS A 141 -10.24 15.42 9.40
N CYS A 142 -11.49 14.98 9.51
CA CYS A 142 -11.86 13.68 10.09
C CYS A 142 -12.46 12.72 9.06
N ALA A 143 -13.15 13.24 8.04
CA ALA A 143 -13.85 12.42 7.05
C ALA A 143 -14.03 13.21 5.75
N THR A 144 -14.14 12.51 4.62
CA THR A 144 -14.62 13.07 3.34
C THR A 144 -16.16 12.99 3.31
N GLU A 145 -16.83 13.73 2.42
CA GLU A 145 -18.28 13.61 2.22
C GLU A 145 -18.71 12.14 2.06
N HIS A 146 -19.79 11.74 2.73
CA HIS A 146 -20.30 10.37 2.88
C HIS A 146 -19.47 9.41 3.74
N GLU A 147 -18.34 9.84 4.33
CA GLU A 147 -17.59 9.05 5.31
C GLU A 147 -18.01 9.42 6.75
N LEU A 148 -17.79 8.49 7.70
CA LEU A 148 -18.09 8.68 9.11
C LEU A 148 -17.00 9.53 9.80
N CYS A 149 -17.36 10.69 10.36
CA CYS A 149 -16.46 11.53 11.15
C CYS A 149 -16.63 11.24 12.65
N VAL A 150 -15.58 10.70 13.29
CA VAL A 150 -15.55 10.48 14.75
C VAL A 150 -14.87 11.65 15.43
N CYS A 151 -15.60 12.30 16.35
CA CYS A 151 -15.18 13.51 17.03
C CYS A 151 -15.40 13.39 18.54
N ASN A 152 -14.31 13.44 19.31
CA ASN A 152 -14.41 13.54 20.78
C ASN A 152 -14.79 14.97 21.23
N THR A 153 -14.69 15.95 20.33
CA THR A 153 -15.13 17.33 20.54
C THR A 153 -16.53 17.51 19.99
N GLN A 154 -17.42 18.16 20.73
CA GLN A 154 -18.83 18.40 20.36
C GLN A 154 -19.01 19.41 19.20
N GLN A 155 -17.97 19.63 18.39
CA GLN A 155 -17.91 20.61 17.32
C GLN A 155 -17.34 19.96 16.07
N ILE A 156 -18.22 19.76 15.09
CA ILE A 156 -17.90 19.22 13.77
C ILE A 156 -18.34 20.26 12.74
N ARG A 157 -17.61 20.41 11.64
CA ARG A 157 -18.06 21.20 10.49
C ARG A 157 -17.91 20.44 9.19
N MET A 158 -18.83 20.63 8.26
CA MET A 158 -18.80 20.08 6.90
C MET A 158 -18.68 21.21 5.89
N GLY A 159 -17.80 21.08 4.90
CA GLY A 159 -17.60 22.14 3.92
C GLY A 159 -16.42 21.94 2.98
N ALA A 160 -16.17 22.95 2.16
CA ALA A 160 -15.02 23.04 1.26
C ALA A 160 -14.62 24.51 1.07
N GLY A 161 -13.31 24.78 0.99
CA GLY A 161 -12.79 26.14 0.81
C GLY A 161 -13.21 27.07 1.95
N GLU A 162 -13.95 28.12 1.63
CA GLU A 162 -14.46 29.11 2.59
C GLU A 162 -15.88 28.80 3.11
N SER A 163 -16.58 27.83 2.51
CA SER A 163 -17.97 27.52 2.86
C SER A 163 -18.06 26.32 3.81
N TRP A 164 -18.52 26.55 5.03
CA TRP A 164 -18.63 25.53 6.08
C TRP A 164 -19.94 25.65 6.86
N LEU A 165 -20.58 24.51 7.13
CA LEU A 165 -21.67 24.38 8.09
C LEU A 165 -21.15 23.72 9.35
N SER A 166 -21.37 24.35 10.49
CA SER A 166 -21.00 23.78 11.79
C SER A 166 -22.20 23.08 12.40
N TRP A 167 -21.98 21.88 12.88
CA TRP A 167 -22.93 21.15 13.69
C TRP A 167 -22.42 21.13 15.14
N LYS A 168 -23.26 21.62 16.05
CA LYS A 168 -23.03 21.55 17.49
C LYS A 168 -23.96 20.52 18.08
N PHE A 169 -23.41 19.70 18.96
CA PHE A 169 -24.18 18.67 19.62
C PHE A 169 -25.32 19.27 20.47
N PRO A 170 -26.52 18.67 20.51
CA PRO A 170 -27.58 19.10 21.41
C PRO A 170 -27.14 18.92 22.88
N GLU A 171 -27.32 19.96 23.71
CA GLU A 171 -26.82 20.01 25.10
C GLU A 171 -27.38 18.91 26.03
N PHE A 172 -28.43 18.20 25.63
CA PHE A 172 -29.16 17.26 26.51
C PHE A 172 -28.61 15.82 26.52
N LEU A 173 -27.56 15.52 25.76
CA LEU A 173 -27.01 14.17 25.64
C LEU A 173 -25.65 14.06 26.38
N THR A 174 -25.52 13.07 27.27
CA THR A 174 -24.39 12.98 28.21
C THR A 174 -23.06 12.59 27.54
N PRO A 175 -21.91 13.18 27.90
CA PRO A 175 -20.64 13.13 27.13
C PRO A 175 -19.85 11.80 27.13
N THR A 176 -20.43 10.66 27.48
CA THR A 176 -19.67 9.43 27.77
C THR A 176 -19.42 8.52 26.57
N GLU A 177 -19.92 8.84 25.38
CA GLU A 177 -19.72 8.03 24.16
C GLU A 177 -18.90 8.78 23.11
N GLN A 178 -18.01 8.08 22.41
CA GLN A 178 -17.33 8.61 21.24
C GLN A 178 -18.38 8.92 20.17
N TRP A 179 -18.49 10.18 19.76
CA TRP A 179 -19.52 10.60 18.81
C TRP A 179 -19.05 10.44 17.38
N ALA A 180 -19.92 9.90 16.55
CA ALA A 180 -19.70 9.74 15.12
C ALA A 180 -20.86 10.39 14.35
N VAL A 181 -20.55 11.20 13.34
CA VAL A 181 -21.55 11.81 12.45
C VAL A 181 -21.22 11.43 11.01
N ASN A 182 -22.22 11.03 10.22
CA ASN A 182 -22.04 10.87 8.78
C ASN A 182 -21.75 12.24 8.17
N CYS A 183 -20.70 12.35 7.38
CA CYS A 183 -20.31 13.60 6.73
C CYS A 183 -21.21 13.91 5.53
N GLU A 184 -22.49 14.15 5.79
CA GLU A 184 -23.52 14.33 4.77
C GLU A 184 -24.38 15.55 5.07
N VAL A 185 -24.80 16.25 4.01
CA VAL A 185 -25.57 17.50 4.08
C VAL A 185 -26.81 17.39 4.99
N ALA A 186 -27.46 16.22 5.03
CA ALA A 186 -28.62 15.96 5.87
C ALA A 186 -28.36 16.16 7.38
N HIS A 187 -27.13 15.90 7.85
CA HIS A 187 -26.77 16.08 9.25
C HIS A 187 -26.38 17.53 9.59
N PHE A 188 -26.16 18.38 8.57
CA PHE A 188 -25.76 19.77 8.70
C PHE A 188 -26.86 20.75 8.28
N GLY A 189 -28.13 20.31 8.28
CA GLY A 189 -29.30 21.17 8.04
C GLY A 189 -29.78 21.19 6.59
N ASP A 190 -29.56 20.11 5.83
CA ASP A 190 -30.09 19.88 4.48
C ASP A 190 -29.69 20.96 3.43
N THR A 191 -28.73 21.82 3.76
CA THR A 191 -28.23 22.88 2.89
C THR A 191 -26.81 22.53 2.47
N ASP A 192 -26.54 22.37 1.18
CA ASP A 192 -25.17 22.08 0.71
C ASP A 192 -24.30 23.36 0.85
N PRO A 193 -23.26 23.38 1.70
CA PRO A 193 -22.41 24.56 1.87
C PRO A 193 -21.60 24.90 0.61
N ALA A 194 -21.30 23.91 -0.23
CA ALA A 194 -20.46 24.07 -1.40
C ALA A 194 -21.02 23.24 -2.57
N PRO A 195 -22.14 23.69 -3.20
CA PRO A 195 -22.78 22.94 -4.28
C PRO A 195 -21.82 22.66 -5.44
N GLY A 196 -21.78 21.40 -5.87
CA GLY A 196 -20.93 20.95 -6.98
C GLY A 196 -19.45 20.74 -6.62
N VAL A 197 -19.06 20.88 -5.35
CA VAL A 197 -17.70 20.63 -4.85
C VAL A 197 -17.73 19.50 -3.83
N LEU A 198 -16.74 18.60 -3.84
CA LEU A 198 -16.62 17.54 -2.83
C LEU A 198 -16.34 18.14 -1.45
N LYS A 199 -17.19 17.84 -0.47
CA LYS A 199 -17.04 18.36 0.90
C LYS A 199 -16.20 17.44 1.78
N GLN A 200 -15.77 17.97 2.91
CA GLN A 200 -15.11 17.21 3.97
C GLN A 200 -15.61 17.66 5.34
N CYS A 201 -15.51 16.76 6.32
CA CYS A 201 -15.79 17.07 7.72
C CYS A 201 -14.50 17.34 8.47
N GLN A 202 -14.58 18.27 9.42
CA GLN A 202 -13.50 18.63 10.31
C GLN A 202 -13.97 18.69 11.76
N CYS A 203 -13.08 18.33 12.67
CA CYS A 203 -13.28 18.36 14.11
C CYS A 203 -12.49 19.49 14.76
N TYR A 204 -13.09 20.22 15.70
CA TYR A 204 -12.44 21.34 16.38
C TYR A 204 -11.77 20.91 17.69
N GLY A 205 -10.47 21.16 17.85
CA GLY A 205 -9.76 20.96 19.11
C GLY A 205 -9.20 19.55 19.30
N VAL A 206 -9.20 18.71 18.27
CA VAL A 206 -8.46 17.44 18.24
C VAL A 206 -7.09 17.63 17.65
N SER A 207 -6.06 17.19 18.35
CA SER A 207 -4.75 16.98 17.76
C SER A 207 -4.83 15.82 16.75
N SER A 208 -5.24 16.11 15.52
CA SER A 208 -5.43 15.18 14.39
C SER A 208 -6.51 14.08 14.62
N PRO A 209 -7.65 14.12 13.92
CA PRO A 209 -8.69 13.11 13.99
C PRO A 209 -8.18 11.80 13.42
N MET A 210 -8.71 10.72 13.99
CA MET A 210 -8.37 9.36 13.64
C MET A 210 -8.97 9.00 12.27
N GLU A 211 -8.21 9.13 11.19
CA GLU A 211 -8.47 8.33 9.99
C GLU A 211 -8.27 6.86 10.37
N GLY A 212 -9.37 6.11 10.58
CA GLY A 212 -9.33 4.66 10.81
C GLY A 212 -9.85 4.14 12.15
N ALA A 213 -10.46 4.97 13.00
CA ALA A 213 -11.17 4.47 14.20
C ALA A 213 -12.55 3.89 13.84
N VAL A 214 -12.59 2.85 13.01
CA VAL A 214 -13.78 2.01 12.84
C VAL A 214 -13.69 0.88 13.86
N GLY A 215 -14.70 0.77 14.72
CA GLY A 215 -14.83 -0.28 15.73
C GLY A 215 -14.96 0.24 17.16
N SER A 216 -16.04 0.99 17.44
CA SER A 216 -16.48 1.19 18.82
C SER A 216 -16.84 -0.16 19.43
N LEU A 217 -16.13 -0.55 20.49
CA LEU A 217 -16.44 -1.75 21.30
C LEU A 217 -17.89 -1.77 21.81
N SER A 218 -18.58 -0.62 21.81
CA SER A 218 -19.99 -0.47 22.17
C SER A 218 -20.94 -1.22 21.23
N GLY A 219 -20.50 -1.62 20.04
CA GLY A 219 -21.32 -2.42 19.12
C GLY A 219 -21.49 -3.88 19.53
N LEU A 220 -20.70 -4.43 20.48
CA LEU A 220 -20.61 -5.88 20.77
C LEU A 220 -21.93 -6.53 21.28
N ALA A 221 -22.99 -5.75 21.47
CA ALA A 221 -24.32 -6.19 21.84
C ALA A 221 -25.28 -6.17 20.63
N GLY A 222 -25.21 -7.17 19.74
CA GLY A 222 -26.18 -7.35 18.65
C GLY A 222 -25.76 -8.41 17.63
N ASN A 223 -26.70 -8.98 16.87
CA ASN A 223 -26.49 -9.99 15.81
C ASN A 223 -25.69 -9.46 14.58
N GLN A 224 -24.78 -8.50 14.77
CA GLN A 224 -24.10 -7.79 13.69
C GLN A 224 -22.77 -8.43 13.25
N TYR A 225 -22.36 -9.60 13.78
CA TYR A 225 -20.99 -10.11 13.69
C TYR A 225 -20.71 -11.27 12.72
N CYS A 226 -21.62 -11.63 11.82
CA CYS A 226 -21.38 -12.78 10.94
C CYS A 226 -21.99 -12.65 9.54
N GLY A 227 -21.33 -13.28 8.57
CA GLY A 227 -21.83 -13.53 7.23
C GLY A 227 -22.90 -14.62 7.24
N ASP A 228 -22.77 -15.65 6.40
CA ASP A 228 -23.74 -16.76 6.33
C ASP A 228 -23.82 -17.55 7.66
N ALA A 229 -22.76 -17.51 8.47
CA ALA A 229 -22.81 -18.02 9.83
C ALA A 229 -24.00 -17.47 10.66
N CYS A 230 -24.35 -16.19 10.48
CA CYS A 230 -25.46 -15.53 11.20
C CYS A 230 -26.82 -16.08 10.75
N SER A 231 -27.01 -16.30 9.44
CA SER A 231 -28.26 -16.85 8.92
C SER A 231 -28.50 -18.28 9.42
N GLN A 232 -27.45 -18.96 9.90
CA GLN A 232 -27.51 -20.26 10.58
C GLN A 232 -27.61 -20.16 12.12
N GLY A 233 -27.85 -18.97 12.68
CA GLY A 233 -28.00 -18.76 14.13
C GLY A 233 -26.68 -18.76 14.93
N LYS A 234 -25.52 -18.60 14.29
CA LYS A 234 -24.24 -18.44 14.99
C LYS A 234 -24.09 -16.97 15.41
N SER A 235 -23.67 -16.70 16.64
CA SER A 235 -23.47 -15.32 17.13
C SER A 235 -22.35 -15.18 18.16
N ARG A 236 -21.63 -16.26 18.47
CA ARG A 236 -20.68 -16.30 19.59
C ARG A 236 -19.23 -16.45 19.12
N ILE A 237 -18.32 -15.78 19.80
CA ILE A 237 -16.89 -16.05 19.69
C ILE A 237 -16.54 -17.20 20.64
N TYR A 238 -15.82 -18.21 20.14
CA TYR A 238 -15.29 -19.28 20.97
C TYR A 238 -13.90 -18.92 21.50
N ASN A 239 -13.81 -18.68 22.81
CA ASN A 239 -12.57 -18.40 23.55
C ASN A 239 -12.15 -19.59 24.46
N GLY A 240 -12.68 -20.79 24.20
CA GLY A 240 -12.42 -21.98 25.03
C GLY A 240 -11.12 -22.70 24.67
N SER A 241 -10.91 -23.86 25.30
CA SER A 241 -9.78 -24.74 24.98
C SER A 241 -9.83 -25.20 23.51
N PRO A 242 -8.68 -25.44 22.85
CA PRO A 242 -8.62 -25.92 21.48
C PRO A 242 -9.50 -27.17 21.28
N ARG A 243 -10.44 -27.10 20.34
CA ARG A 243 -11.29 -28.24 19.98
C ARG A 243 -10.56 -29.23 19.09
N SER A 244 -11.09 -30.43 18.90
CA SER A 244 -10.55 -31.31 17.86
C SER A 244 -10.74 -30.68 16.47
N ARG A 245 -9.90 -31.04 15.49
CA ARG A 245 -10.00 -30.48 14.12
C ARG A 245 -11.37 -30.73 13.48
N SER A 246 -12.01 -31.87 13.79
CA SER A 246 -13.37 -32.23 13.33
C SER A 246 -14.50 -31.50 14.07
N GLU A 247 -14.16 -30.77 15.14
CA GLU A 247 -15.06 -29.93 15.93
C GLU A 247 -14.84 -28.43 15.72
N LEU A 248 -13.81 -28.07 14.95
CA LEU A 248 -13.51 -26.69 14.60
C LEU A 248 -14.75 -26.04 13.97
N CYS A 249 -15.11 -24.88 14.48
CA CYS A 249 -16.25 -24.09 14.03
C CYS A 249 -17.62 -24.80 14.08
N ARG A 250 -17.76 -25.89 14.87
CA ARG A 250 -19.09 -26.45 15.19
C ARG A 250 -19.96 -25.40 15.88
N ARG A 251 -21.25 -25.39 15.53
CA ARG A 251 -22.25 -24.40 15.99
C ARG A 251 -22.25 -24.25 17.53
N PRO A 252 -22.53 -23.05 18.07
CA PRO A 252 -23.05 -21.84 17.41
C PRO A 252 -22.01 -20.69 17.26
N TYR A 253 -20.76 -21.00 16.90
CA TYR A 253 -19.67 -20.00 16.90
C TYR A 253 -19.42 -19.37 15.53
N THR A 254 -19.25 -18.05 15.50
CA THR A 254 -18.89 -17.25 14.31
C THR A 254 -17.38 -17.18 14.11
N HIS A 255 -16.65 -17.24 15.22
CA HIS A 255 -15.21 -17.17 15.25
C HIS A 255 -14.66 -18.16 16.26
N GLU A 256 -13.49 -18.73 15.98
CA GLU A 256 -12.79 -19.63 16.89
C GLU A 256 -11.37 -19.15 17.15
N LEU A 257 -10.99 -19.03 18.42
CA LEU A 257 -9.63 -18.65 18.80
C LEU A 257 -8.63 -19.71 18.31
N LEU A 258 -7.74 -19.30 17.40
CA LEU A 258 -6.63 -20.14 16.92
C LEU A 258 -5.39 -19.98 17.78
N TRP A 259 -5.09 -18.75 18.17
CA TRP A 259 -3.89 -18.43 18.91
C TRP A 259 -4.08 -17.19 19.79
N SER A 260 -3.48 -17.21 20.97
CA SER A 260 -3.46 -16.10 21.93
C SER A 260 -2.19 -16.19 22.77
N CYS A 261 -1.95 -15.15 23.56
CA CYS A 261 -0.95 -15.20 24.62
C CYS A 261 -1.25 -16.25 25.71
N LYS A 262 -2.48 -16.78 25.76
CA LYS A 262 -2.88 -17.88 26.66
C LYS A 262 -2.67 -19.20 25.94
N ARG A 263 -1.48 -19.79 26.11
CA ARG A 263 -1.08 -21.04 25.42
C ARG A 263 -2.10 -22.17 25.57
N LEU A 264 -2.75 -22.32 26.73
CA LEU A 264 -3.78 -23.35 26.98
C LEU A 264 -5.04 -23.19 26.10
N LEU A 265 -5.29 -21.98 25.60
CA LEU A 265 -6.42 -21.69 24.69
C LEU A 265 -5.98 -21.73 23.21
N SER A 266 -4.69 -21.86 22.94
CA SER A 266 -4.13 -21.75 21.60
C SER A 266 -3.98 -23.12 20.95
N ARG A 267 -4.32 -23.22 19.67
CA ARG A 267 -4.04 -24.41 18.85
C ARG A 267 -2.55 -24.48 18.58
N VAL A 268 -1.84 -25.36 19.28
CA VAL A 268 -0.40 -25.56 19.08
C VAL A 268 -0.13 -26.96 18.50
N PRO A 269 0.91 -27.13 17.68
CA PRO A 269 1.33 -28.44 17.18
C PRO A 269 1.54 -29.44 18.33
N SER A 270 1.24 -30.73 18.10
CA SER A 270 1.30 -31.81 19.11
C SER A 270 2.71 -32.26 19.51
N GLY A 271 3.75 -31.58 19.05
CA GLY A 271 5.15 -31.90 19.36
C GLY A 271 6.10 -30.71 19.16
N PRO A 272 7.42 -30.94 19.27
CA PRO A 272 8.42 -29.90 19.01
C PRO A 272 8.24 -29.34 17.59
N HIS A 273 7.95 -28.05 17.51
CA HIS A 273 7.76 -27.36 16.24
C HIS A 273 8.56 -26.06 16.24
N GLN A 274 9.57 -25.98 15.40
CA GLN A 274 10.55 -24.89 15.43
C GLN A 274 9.91 -23.53 15.17
N ALA A 275 9.00 -23.43 14.19
CA ALA A 275 8.31 -22.17 13.91
C ALA A 275 7.41 -21.72 15.08
N GLN A 276 6.81 -22.68 15.81
CA GLN A 276 6.04 -22.37 17.02
C GLN A 276 6.95 -21.85 18.13
N ALA A 277 8.12 -22.47 18.34
CA ALA A 277 9.09 -22.00 19.32
C ALA A 277 9.59 -20.58 19.01
N VAL A 278 9.83 -20.26 17.73
CA VAL A 278 10.21 -18.91 17.31
C VAL A 278 9.05 -17.92 17.51
N LEU A 279 7.80 -18.28 17.20
CA LEU A 279 6.63 -17.41 17.45
C LEU A 279 6.41 -17.14 18.95
N ASP A 280 6.45 -18.20 19.78
CA ASP A 280 6.32 -18.09 21.24
C ASP A 280 7.42 -17.18 21.80
N ALA A 281 8.65 -17.34 21.31
CA ALA A 281 9.76 -16.47 21.65
C ALA A 281 9.52 -15.03 21.20
N ALA A 282 9.22 -14.78 19.93
CA ALA A 282 8.95 -13.46 19.35
C ALA A 282 7.89 -12.67 20.13
N THR A 283 6.84 -13.35 20.58
CA THR A 283 5.66 -12.70 21.19
C THR A 283 5.69 -12.68 22.71
N SER A 284 6.61 -13.41 23.36
CA SER A 284 6.58 -13.57 24.82
C SER A 284 6.66 -12.28 25.65
N GLU A 285 7.43 -11.25 25.27
CA GLU A 285 7.38 -9.97 26.01
C GLU A 285 6.05 -9.24 25.79
N PHE A 286 5.53 -9.27 24.56
CA PHE A 286 4.21 -8.71 24.24
C PHE A 286 3.11 -9.41 25.08
N CYS A 287 3.23 -10.72 25.25
CA CYS A 287 2.33 -11.52 26.06
C CYS A 287 2.50 -11.35 27.57
N ARG A 288 3.63 -10.80 28.06
CA ARG A 288 3.78 -10.46 29.48
C ARG A 288 3.02 -9.22 29.88
N ASP A 289 2.80 -8.28 28.94
CA ASP A 289 2.00 -7.09 29.20
C ASP A 289 0.52 -7.37 28.97
N SER A 290 -0.25 -7.47 30.04
CA SER A 290 -1.69 -7.77 29.99
C SER A 290 -2.49 -6.74 29.19
N ARG A 291 -1.98 -5.50 29.03
CA ARG A 291 -2.62 -4.45 28.21
C ARG A 291 -2.48 -4.75 26.72
N LEU A 292 -1.43 -5.50 26.35
CA LEU A 292 -1.05 -5.80 24.98
C LEU A 292 -1.62 -7.13 24.49
N GLN A 293 -1.73 -8.14 25.36
CA GLN A 293 -2.13 -9.52 25.00
C GLN A 293 -3.26 -9.62 23.96
N LYS A 294 -4.37 -8.89 24.17
CA LYS A 294 -5.55 -8.95 23.29
C LYS A 294 -5.26 -8.58 21.82
N PHE A 295 -4.23 -7.77 21.56
CA PHE A 295 -3.87 -7.38 20.19
C PHE A 295 -3.16 -8.49 19.41
N LEU A 296 -2.82 -9.58 20.08
CA LEU A 296 -2.24 -10.78 19.49
C LEU A 296 -3.23 -11.94 19.40
N ASP A 297 -4.45 -11.79 19.90
CA ASP A 297 -5.46 -12.84 19.74
C ASP A 297 -5.87 -12.96 18.26
N VAL A 298 -5.74 -14.17 17.72
CA VAL A 298 -6.05 -14.53 16.34
C VAL A 298 -7.21 -15.51 16.33
N TYR A 299 -8.26 -15.12 15.64
CA TYR A 299 -9.47 -15.90 15.48
C TYR A 299 -9.60 -16.37 14.03
N LEU A 300 -10.02 -17.60 13.83
CA LEU A 300 -10.50 -18.09 12.54
C LEU A 300 -11.93 -17.61 12.32
N ASP A 301 -12.20 -17.03 11.16
CA ASP A 301 -13.56 -16.82 10.70
C ASP A 301 -14.14 -18.18 10.26
N CYS A 302 -15.24 -18.59 10.91
CA CYS A 302 -15.75 -19.94 10.76
C CYS A 302 -16.36 -20.25 9.40
N ASP A 303 -16.63 -19.25 8.56
CA ASP A 303 -17.03 -19.46 7.17
C ASP A 303 -15.84 -19.93 6.29
N TYR A 304 -14.61 -19.83 6.81
CA TYR A 304 -13.36 -20.21 6.11
C TYR A 304 -12.66 -21.42 6.75
N ALA A 305 -13.33 -22.14 7.65
CA ALA A 305 -12.73 -23.25 8.38
C ALA A 305 -12.29 -24.41 7.47
N GLU A 306 -13.02 -24.69 6.39
CA GLU A 306 -12.62 -25.73 5.43
C GLU A 306 -11.34 -25.36 4.67
N SER A 307 -11.18 -24.07 4.32
CA SER A 307 -9.94 -23.58 3.71
C SER A 307 -8.77 -23.67 4.69
N TYR A 308 -8.99 -23.28 5.95
CA TYR A 308 -7.99 -23.46 7.00
C TYR A 308 -7.58 -24.93 7.17
N LEU A 309 -8.54 -25.85 7.32
CA LEU A 309 -8.25 -27.27 7.53
C LEU A 309 -7.54 -27.93 6.34
N ARG A 310 -7.79 -27.45 5.13
CA ARG A 310 -7.12 -27.89 3.90
C ARG A 310 -5.65 -27.50 3.86
N TRP A 311 -5.31 -26.30 4.33
CA TRP A 311 -3.97 -25.72 4.20
C TRP A 311 -3.11 -25.82 5.46
N ALA A 312 -3.72 -25.68 6.63
CA ALA A 312 -3.11 -25.92 7.91
C ALA A 312 -3.35 -27.39 8.25
N GLU A 313 -2.45 -28.27 7.83
CA GLU A 313 -2.42 -29.69 8.19
C GLU A 313 -2.33 -29.87 9.73
N ASP A 314 -1.90 -31.04 10.21
CA ASP A 314 -1.78 -31.32 11.66
C ASP A 314 -0.77 -30.42 12.39
N SER A 315 0.04 -29.67 11.65
CA SER A 315 0.98 -28.70 12.22
C SER A 315 0.30 -27.43 12.74
N GLU A 316 -0.95 -27.15 12.35
CA GLU A 316 -1.61 -25.85 12.62
C GLU A 316 -0.79 -24.64 12.06
N TRP A 317 0.11 -24.88 11.11
CA TRP A 317 0.94 -23.89 10.41
C TRP A 317 0.83 -24.11 8.90
N LEU A 318 0.88 -23.02 8.13
CA LEU A 318 0.92 -23.09 6.68
C LEU A 318 2.37 -23.13 6.19
N GLU A 319 2.64 -23.88 5.12
CA GLU A 319 3.98 -23.92 4.52
C GLU A 319 4.32 -22.61 3.79
N GLU A 320 3.41 -22.14 2.95
CA GLU A 320 3.55 -20.95 2.12
C GLU A 320 2.20 -20.25 2.04
N ALA A 321 2.18 -18.93 2.24
CA ALA A 321 0.97 -18.14 2.07
C ALA A 321 1.29 -16.70 1.68
N PHE A 322 0.42 -16.12 0.87
CA PHE A 322 0.29 -14.67 0.79
C PHE A 322 -0.42 -14.17 2.05
N VAL A 323 -0.10 -12.97 2.51
CA VAL A 323 -0.71 -12.40 3.70
C VAL A 323 -1.05 -10.95 3.42
N THR A 324 -2.30 -10.60 3.65
CA THR A 324 -2.77 -9.21 3.60
C THR A 324 -3.53 -8.87 4.86
N TYR A 325 -3.85 -7.58 5.04
CA TYR A 325 -4.57 -7.08 6.20
C TYR A 325 -5.60 -6.05 5.78
N ILE A 326 -6.76 -6.06 6.43
CA ILE A 326 -7.85 -5.13 6.13
C ILE A 326 -8.59 -4.72 7.40
N GLY A 327 -9.12 -3.52 7.39
CA GLY A 327 -10.07 -3.02 8.37
C GLY A 327 -11.08 -2.11 7.70
N GLY A 328 -12.09 -1.67 8.46
CA GLY A 328 -13.15 -0.80 7.97
C GLY A 328 -14.47 -1.54 7.77
N GLU A 329 -15.35 -0.95 6.98
CA GLU A 329 -16.74 -1.38 6.81
C GLU A 329 -16.92 -2.31 5.59
N ILE A 330 -18.04 -3.04 5.60
CA ILE A 330 -18.51 -3.79 4.43
C ILE A 330 -18.76 -2.85 3.25
N ASN A 331 -18.50 -3.32 2.03
CA ASN A 331 -18.58 -2.55 0.79
C ASN A 331 -17.67 -1.31 0.75
N SER A 332 -16.69 -1.22 1.65
CA SER A 332 -15.69 -0.16 1.59
C SER A 332 -14.77 -0.33 0.38
N LYS A 333 -14.12 0.76 -0.02
CA LYS A 333 -13.08 0.73 -1.06
C LYS A 333 -11.98 -0.30 -0.78
N TYR A 334 -11.66 -0.55 0.50
CA TYR A 334 -10.64 -1.51 0.91
C TYR A 334 -11.09 -2.96 0.70
N GLU A 335 -12.38 -3.28 0.95
CA GLU A 335 -12.94 -4.60 0.65
C GLU A 335 -12.82 -4.90 -0.85
N TRP A 336 -13.13 -3.91 -1.68
CA TRP A 336 -13.04 -4.04 -3.13
C TRP A 336 -11.59 -4.25 -3.58
N MET A 337 -10.65 -3.50 -3.03
CA MET A 337 -9.21 -3.71 -3.28
C MET A 337 -8.76 -5.12 -2.86
N ALA A 338 -9.09 -5.55 -1.64
CA ALA A 338 -8.80 -6.89 -1.14
C ALA A 338 -9.42 -7.99 -2.02
N THR A 339 -10.63 -7.77 -2.54
CA THR A 339 -11.28 -8.72 -3.46
C THR A 339 -10.49 -8.88 -4.76
N ASN A 340 -9.96 -7.79 -5.32
CA ASN A 340 -9.11 -7.87 -6.51
C ASN A 340 -7.77 -8.54 -6.21
N LEU A 341 -7.16 -8.24 -5.07
CA LEU A 341 -5.96 -8.93 -4.61
C LEU A 341 -6.18 -10.45 -4.51
N ILE A 342 -7.23 -10.88 -3.80
CA ILE A 342 -7.61 -12.29 -3.65
C ILE A 342 -7.80 -12.96 -5.01
N ARG A 343 -8.50 -12.30 -5.93
CA ARG A 343 -8.72 -12.81 -7.29
C ARG A 343 -7.41 -12.97 -8.04
N SER A 344 -6.47 -12.03 -7.90
CA SER A 344 -5.15 -12.12 -8.52
C SER A 344 -4.33 -13.31 -8.00
N VAL A 345 -4.32 -13.55 -6.68
CA VAL A 345 -3.66 -14.72 -6.10
C VAL A 345 -4.31 -15.99 -6.60
N ALA A 346 -5.64 -16.06 -6.59
CA ALA A 346 -6.36 -17.23 -7.03
C ALA A 346 -6.30 -17.48 -8.56
N LEU A 347 -5.77 -16.52 -9.34
CA LEU A 347 -5.48 -16.68 -10.78
C LEU A 347 -4.03 -17.09 -11.04
N PHE A 348 -3.07 -16.56 -10.27
CA PHE A 348 -1.65 -16.64 -10.59
C PHE A 348 -0.80 -17.44 -9.60
N SER A 349 -1.43 -18.00 -8.56
CA SER A 349 -0.77 -18.74 -7.51
C SER A 349 -1.55 -20.00 -7.15
N SER A 350 -0.80 -21.04 -6.82
CA SER A 350 -1.35 -22.27 -6.23
C SER A 350 -1.50 -22.18 -4.72
N ARG A 351 -0.92 -21.16 -4.08
CA ARG A 351 -0.86 -20.97 -2.63
C ARG A 351 -2.04 -20.16 -2.10
N PRO A 352 -2.40 -20.35 -0.81
CA PRO A 352 -3.47 -19.57 -0.20
C PRO A 352 -3.05 -18.13 0.06
N ILE A 353 -4.06 -17.26 0.19
CA ILE A 353 -3.93 -15.94 0.81
C ILE A 353 -4.64 -15.94 2.16
N ILE A 354 -3.93 -15.47 3.18
CA ILE A 354 -4.48 -15.18 4.50
C ILE A 354 -4.86 -13.70 4.51
N VAL A 355 -6.14 -13.42 4.74
CA VAL A 355 -6.66 -12.06 4.94
C VAL A 355 -6.86 -11.85 6.44
N VAL A 356 -6.02 -11.01 7.04
CA VAL A 356 -6.12 -10.67 8.46
C VAL A 356 -6.99 -9.44 8.62
N VAL A 357 -8.23 -9.66 9.06
CA VAL A 357 -9.19 -8.61 9.31
C VAL A 357 -9.00 -8.07 10.72
N THR A 358 -8.58 -6.82 10.85
CA THR A 358 -8.33 -6.16 12.15
C THR A 358 -9.55 -5.43 12.68
N ASP A 359 -10.73 -5.88 12.29
CA ASP A 359 -12.02 -5.46 12.81
C ASP A 359 -12.92 -6.70 12.96
N MET A 360 -13.37 -6.94 14.18
CA MET A 360 -14.25 -8.07 14.50
C MET A 360 -15.64 -7.91 13.87
N ALA A 361 -16.04 -6.68 13.51
CA ALA A 361 -17.34 -6.36 12.91
C ALA A 361 -17.36 -6.47 11.38
N PHE A 362 -16.19 -6.33 10.72
CA PHE A 362 -16.10 -6.48 9.26
C PHE A 362 -16.64 -7.85 8.85
N ARG A 363 -17.36 -7.93 7.74
CA ARG A 363 -17.89 -9.20 7.22
C ARG A 363 -17.24 -9.49 5.88
N PRO A 364 -16.39 -10.52 5.77
CA PRO A 364 -15.87 -10.93 4.47
C PRO A 364 -17.02 -11.23 3.51
N PRO A 365 -17.00 -10.71 2.28
CA PRO A 365 -18.06 -11.00 1.32
C PRO A 365 -18.06 -12.50 0.97
N THR A 366 -19.26 -13.06 0.76
CA THR A 366 -19.43 -14.48 0.43
C THR A 366 -18.73 -14.89 -0.87
N SER A 367 -18.44 -13.92 -1.74
CA SER A 367 -17.67 -14.11 -2.97
C SER A 367 -16.24 -14.59 -2.75
N TRP A 368 -15.70 -14.45 -1.54
CA TRP A 368 -14.39 -14.97 -1.16
C TRP A 368 -14.44 -16.47 -0.78
N ILE A 369 -15.60 -17.00 -0.41
CA ILE A 369 -15.77 -18.41 -0.03
C ILE A 369 -15.49 -19.32 -1.25
N GLY A 370 -14.83 -20.45 -1.00
CA GLY A 370 -14.48 -21.44 -2.04
C GLY A 370 -13.19 -21.13 -2.82
N SER A 371 -12.63 -19.93 -2.68
CA SER A 371 -11.28 -19.62 -3.17
C SER A 371 -10.19 -20.13 -2.20
N ASN A 372 -8.92 -20.04 -2.58
CA ASN A 372 -7.79 -20.35 -1.69
C ASN A 372 -7.57 -19.23 -0.65
N VAL A 373 -8.64 -18.79 0.01
CA VAL A 373 -8.63 -17.71 1.00
C VAL A 373 -8.83 -18.30 2.39
N ILE A 374 -8.08 -17.79 3.35
CA ILE A 374 -8.29 -18.03 4.77
C ILE A 374 -8.49 -16.66 5.40
N VAL A 375 -9.53 -16.51 6.22
CA VAL A 375 -9.78 -15.26 6.92
C VAL A 375 -9.47 -15.44 8.39
N TYR A 376 -8.53 -14.62 8.87
CA TYR A 376 -8.28 -14.42 10.28
C TYR A 376 -8.87 -13.12 10.74
N LYS A 377 -9.24 -13.08 12.01
CA LYS A 377 -9.87 -11.95 12.69
C LYS A 377 -9.02 -11.61 13.90
N MET A 378 -8.78 -10.33 14.09
CA MET A 378 -8.07 -9.81 15.25
C MET A 378 -8.82 -8.61 15.80
N TYR A 379 -8.67 -8.36 17.09
CA TYR A 379 -9.16 -7.11 17.66
C TYR A 379 -8.49 -5.90 16.97
N PRO A 380 -9.20 -4.76 16.86
CA PRO A 380 -8.61 -3.51 16.40
C PRO A 380 -7.32 -3.20 17.15
N GLY A 381 -6.33 -2.68 16.42
CA GLY A 381 -5.06 -2.26 17.00
C GLY A 381 -5.21 -1.07 17.93
N LEU A 382 -4.08 -0.51 18.38
CA LEU A 382 -4.11 0.83 18.97
C LEU A 382 -4.39 1.81 17.83
N SER A 383 -5.53 2.49 17.87
CA SER A 383 -5.95 3.40 16.81
C SER A 383 -5.27 4.77 16.87
N TYR A 384 -4.64 5.11 18.00
CA TYR A 384 -3.74 6.25 18.16
C TYR A 384 -2.83 6.03 19.40
N PRO A 385 -1.56 6.45 19.36
CA PRO A 385 -0.84 7.10 18.26
C PRO A 385 -0.26 6.13 17.21
N VAL A 386 -0.67 4.85 17.16
CA VAL A 386 -0.11 3.87 16.20
C VAL A 386 -0.82 3.98 14.85
N SER A 387 -0.06 4.11 13.75
CA SER A 387 -0.61 4.07 12.39
C SER A 387 -1.32 2.74 12.13
N PHE A 388 -2.42 2.79 11.38
CA PHE A 388 -3.14 1.59 10.95
C PHE A 388 -2.23 0.60 10.22
N ASN A 389 -1.17 1.09 9.56
CA ASN A 389 -0.24 0.26 8.81
C ASN A 389 0.54 -0.73 9.68
N PHE A 390 0.66 -0.53 11.01
CA PHE A 390 1.26 -1.53 11.89
C PHE A 390 0.44 -2.83 12.01
N ASN A 391 -0.83 -2.83 11.57
CA ASN A 391 -1.60 -4.05 11.39
C ASN A 391 -0.98 -4.99 10.35
N LYS A 392 -0.14 -4.47 9.44
CA LYS A 392 0.70 -5.26 8.55
C LYS A 392 1.61 -6.21 9.29
N ILE A 393 2.34 -5.68 10.28
CA ILE A 393 3.27 -6.49 11.10
C ILE A 393 2.50 -7.46 11.99
N ARG A 394 1.36 -7.04 12.54
CA ARG A 394 0.45 -7.95 13.26
C ARG A 394 0.00 -9.10 12.37
N ALA A 395 -0.40 -8.82 11.13
CA ALA A 395 -0.84 -9.84 10.18
C ALA A 395 0.28 -10.83 9.86
N MET A 396 1.52 -10.37 9.67
CA MET A 396 2.67 -11.27 9.46
C MET A 396 2.90 -12.21 10.64
N ILE A 397 2.78 -11.72 11.88
CA ILE A 397 2.90 -12.53 13.11
C ILE A 397 1.71 -13.48 13.26
N ALA A 398 0.50 -13.00 13.00
CA ALA A 398 -0.75 -13.75 13.12
C ALA A 398 -0.92 -14.85 12.07
N ALA A 399 -0.28 -14.71 10.91
CA ALA A 399 -0.48 -15.60 9.77
C ALA A 399 -0.11 -17.07 10.05
N ARG A 400 0.80 -17.33 10.99
CA ARG A 400 1.31 -18.70 11.29
C ARG A 400 1.73 -19.46 10.01
N THR A 401 2.43 -18.75 9.13
CA THR A 401 3.02 -19.32 7.92
C THR A 401 4.54 -19.47 8.07
N LYS A 402 5.11 -20.55 7.55
CA LYS A 402 6.57 -20.78 7.55
C LYS A 402 7.28 -19.88 6.56
N VAL A 403 6.64 -19.58 5.43
CA VAL A 403 7.11 -18.62 4.42
C VAL A 403 5.95 -17.72 4.01
N GLY A 404 6.12 -16.41 4.20
CA GLY A 404 5.10 -15.42 3.92
C GLY A 404 5.52 -14.42 2.85
N ILE A 405 4.56 -13.97 2.06
CA ILE A 405 4.68 -12.80 1.18
C ILE A 405 3.61 -11.81 1.61
N GLN A 406 4.03 -10.63 2.10
CA GLN A 406 3.11 -9.60 2.54
C GLN A 406 2.64 -8.89 1.30
N LEU A 407 1.34 -8.62 1.23
CA LEU A 407 0.75 -7.75 0.23
C LEU A 407 -0.19 -6.73 0.88
N ASP A 408 -0.06 -5.46 0.49
CA ASP A 408 -1.08 -4.44 0.79
C ASP A 408 -2.35 -4.75 0.01
N VAL A 409 -3.51 -4.34 0.55
CA VAL A 409 -4.82 -4.62 -0.09
C VAL A 409 -4.95 -3.98 -1.46
N ASP A 410 -4.24 -2.88 -1.71
CA ASP A 410 -4.15 -2.20 -3.00
C ASP A 410 -3.00 -2.74 -3.87
N GLN A 411 -2.65 -4.02 -3.71
CA GLN A 411 -1.77 -4.75 -4.61
C GLN A 411 -2.49 -5.79 -5.44
N LEU A 412 -1.87 -6.14 -6.56
CA LEU A 412 -2.15 -7.34 -7.33
C LEU A 412 -0.88 -8.17 -7.47
N VAL A 413 -1.03 -9.50 -7.57
CA VAL A 413 0.07 -10.36 -8.04
C VAL A 413 -0.05 -10.66 -9.52
N ALA A 414 1.07 -11.02 -10.15
CA ALA A 414 1.18 -11.36 -11.56
C ALA A 414 1.69 -12.80 -11.75
N PRO A 415 1.59 -13.37 -12.98
CA PRO A 415 2.08 -14.72 -13.26
C PRO A 415 3.54 -14.93 -12.83
N GLY A 416 3.82 -16.09 -12.22
CA GLY A 416 5.15 -16.47 -11.75
C GLY A 416 5.51 -15.99 -10.35
N VAL A 417 4.59 -15.30 -9.65
CA VAL A 417 4.81 -14.80 -8.28
C VAL A 417 5.24 -15.89 -7.29
N ASP A 418 4.81 -17.14 -7.49
CA ASP A 418 5.16 -18.27 -6.60
C ASP A 418 6.68 -18.52 -6.54
N ALA A 419 7.47 -18.07 -7.52
CA ALA A 419 8.93 -18.15 -7.50
C ALA A 419 9.57 -17.38 -6.32
N ILE A 420 8.84 -16.45 -5.72
CA ILE A 420 9.28 -15.67 -4.56
C ILE A 420 9.36 -16.54 -3.30
N PHE A 421 8.52 -17.56 -3.13
CA PHE A 421 8.55 -18.44 -1.94
C PHE A 421 9.88 -19.21 -1.77
N PRO A 422 10.36 -19.99 -2.75
CA PRO A 422 11.65 -20.67 -2.62
C PRO A 422 12.81 -19.68 -2.51
N ALA A 423 12.76 -18.53 -3.21
CA ALA A 423 13.75 -17.49 -3.05
C ALA A 423 13.78 -16.95 -1.60
N THR A 424 12.62 -16.74 -0.99
CA THR A 424 12.50 -16.27 0.39
C THR A 424 13.09 -17.26 1.40
N ARG A 425 12.89 -18.57 1.20
CA ARG A 425 13.53 -19.60 2.04
C ARG A 425 15.05 -19.51 2.01
N LEU A 426 15.63 -19.24 0.83
CA LEU A 426 17.07 -19.13 0.67
C LEU A 426 17.64 -17.86 1.30
N GLN A 427 16.86 -16.78 1.34
CA GLN A 427 17.35 -15.49 1.79
C GLN A 427 17.12 -15.20 3.27
N SER A 428 15.97 -15.61 3.82
CA SER A 428 15.60 -15.42 5.23
C SER A 428 15.77 -16.75 5.98
N THR A 429 16.86 -16.86 6.74
CA THR A 429 17.39 -18.12 7.30
C THR A 429 17.64 -17.97 8.80
N PRO A 430 17.99 -19.03 9.55
CA PRO A 430 18.31 -18.89 10.97
C PRO A 430 19.49 -17.95 11.26
N SER A 431 20.45 -17.83 10.33
CA SER A 431 21.61 -16.92 10.45
C SER A 431 21.36 -15.54 9.84
N TYR A 432 20.27 -15.38 9.08
CA TYR A 432 19.79 -14.09 8.57
C TYR A 432 18.28 -13.96 8.86
N PRO A 433 17.89 -13.70 10.12
CA PRO A 433 16.49 -13.75 10.55
C PRO A 433 15.78 -12.42 10.32
N PHE A 434 15.91 -11.87 9.12
CA PHE A 434 15.29 -10.61 8.74
C PHE A 434 14.30 -10.82 7.60
N PRO A 435 13.22 -10.05 7.54
CA PRO A 435 12.40 -9.97 6.33
C PRO A 435 13.24 -9.41 5.17
N VAL A 436 12.90 -9.81 3.95
CA VAL A 436 13.52 -9.27 2.73
C VAL A 436 12.51 -8.36 2.06
N MET A 437 12.83 -7.07 2.03
CA MET A 437 11.93 -6.01 1.58
C MET A 437 12.09 -5.80 0.06
N PRO A 438 11.00 -5.56 -0.70
CA PRO A 438 11.10 -5.13 -2.08
C PRO A 438 11.59 -3.70 -2.18
N VAL A 439 12.43 -3.47 -3.17
CA VAL A 439 12.99 -2.16 -3.45
C VAL A 439 11.88 -1.18 -3.84
N HIS A 440 11.85 -0.03 -3.16
CA HIS A 440 10.90 1.02 -3.49
C HIS A 440 11.27 1.60 -4.87
N TRP A 441 10.30 2.01 -5.70
CA TRP A 441 10.62 2.55 -7.03
C TRP A 441 11.31 3.93 -6.93
N MET A 442 10.88 4.79 -6.02
CA MET A 442 11.58 6.03 -5.63
C MET A 442 12.74 5.78 -4.67
N SER A 443 13.83 6.53 -4.77
CA SER A 443 14.90 6.55 -3.76
C SER A 443 14.69 7.73 -2.81
N ARG A 444 14.51 7.46 -1.51
CA ARG A 444 14.51 8.50 -0.46
C ARG A 444 15.91 9.06 -0.17
N ASP A 445 16.96 8.54 -0.82
CA ASP A 445 18.33 9.01 -0.62
C ASP A 445 18.78 10.05 -1.66
N ALA A 446 17.84 10.59 -2.44
CA ALA A 446 18.13 11.46 -3.57
C ALA A 446 18.92 12.72 -3.15
N LYS A 447 19.87 13.18 -3.98
CA LYS A 447 20.66 14.42 -3.78
C LYS A 447 19.89 15.68 -4.18
N PRO A 448 20.22 16.88 -3.64
CA PRO A 448 19.57 18.10 -4.10
C PRO A 448 19.72 18.22 -5.61
N GLY A 449 18.61 18.33 -6.34
CA GLY A 449 18.56 18.33 -7.80
C GLY A 449 18.21 16.99 -8.45
N GLU A 450 18.15 15.89 -7.69
CA GLU A 450 17.57 14.63 -8.15
C GLU A 450 16.04 14.64 -7.93
N MET A 451 15.29 13.95 -8.80
CA MET A 451 13.83 14.02 -8.92
C MET A 451 13.06 13.74 -7.60
N PHE A 452 13.67 13.06 -6.63
CA PHE A 452 13.00 12.60 -5.41
C PHE A 452 13.62 13.14 -4.11
N TYR A 453 14.44 14.20 -4.19
CA TYR A 453 15.13 14.79 -3.05
C TYR A 453 14.21 15.17 -1.87
N GLU A 454 13.01 15.68 -2.18
CA GLU A 454 12.07 16.18 -1.17
C GLU A 454 11.53 15.07 -0.27
N TYR A 455 11.58 13.81 -0.72
CA TYR A 455 11.12 12.63 0.02
C TYR A 455 12.19 12.02 0.93
N ARG A 456 13.25 12.77 1.26
CA ARG A 456 14.30 12.29 2.15
C ARG A 456 13.78 11.85 3.50
N LEU A 457 14.32 10.74 3.98
CA LEU A 457 14.28 10.42 5.40
C LEU A 457 15.26 11.34 6.15
N GLN A 458 14.92 12.63 6.27
CA GLN A 458 15.75 13.63 6.97
C GLN A 458 15.99 13.29 8.46
N MET A 459 15.28 12.29 8.97
CA MET A 459 15.20 11.93 10.38
C MET A 459 16.23 10.86 10.80
N TRP A 460 17.08 10.39 9.87
CA TRP A 460 18.12 9.38 10.15
C TRP A 460 19.47 9.85 9.60
N ASP A 461 20.45 10.05 10.47
CA ASP A 461 21.78 10.58 10.13
C ASP A 461 22.88 9.51 10.12
N HIS A 462 22.55 8.26 10.45
CA HIS A 462 23.48 7.14 10.45
C HIS A 462 23.57 6.46 9.07
N PRO A 463 24.64 5.67 8.80
CA PRO A 463 24.76 4.91 7.56
C PRO A 463 23.56 3.98 7.33
N HIS A 464 23.14 3.88 6.07
CA HIS A 464 22.10 2.95 5.64
C HIS A 464 22.75 1.61 5.28
N GLY A 465 22.27 0.51 5.86
CA GLY A 465 22.79 -0.84 5.56
C GLY A 465 22.32 -1.42 4.23
N MET A 466 21.25 -0.85 3.68
CA MET A 466 20.62 -1.22 2.41
C MET A 466 19.79 -0.04 1.88
N ARG A 467 19.35 -0.13 0.63
CA ARG A 467 18.43 0.84 0.02
C ARG A 467 17.13 0.95 0.81
N TRP A 468 16.50 2.14 0.81
CA TRP A 468 15.10 2.30 1.21
C TRP A 468 14.17 1.37 0.42
N CYS A 469 13.38 0.58 1.13
CA CYS A 469 12.50 -0.44 0.58
C CYS A 469 11.04 -0.17 0.93
N HIS A 470 10.13 -0.67 0.09
CA HIS A 470 8.70 -0.62 0.34
C HIS A 470 8.33 -1.65 1.40
N ALA A 471 7.41 -1.31 2.30
CA ALA A 471 6.86 -2.18 3.34
C ALA A 471 6.02 -3.38 2.83
N HIS A 472 6.47 -4.13 1.82
CA HIS A 472 5.83 -5.39 1.38
C HIS A 472 6.77 -6.59 1.46
N PRO A 473 7.31 -6.90 2.66
CA PRO A 473 8.35 -7.90 2.81
C PRO A 473 7.90 -9.31 2.43
N THR A 474 8.90 -10.12 2.13
CA THR A 474 8.79 -11.57 2.25
C THR A 474 9.58 -12.03 3.47
N TRP A 475 9.15 -13.10 4.12
CA TRP A 475 9.83 -13.59 5.31
C TRP A 475 9.70 -15.10 5.46
N THR A 476 10.61 -15.69 6.22
CA THR A 476 10.36 -16.99 6.85
C THR A 476 10.04 -16.78 8.33
N PHE A 477 9.54 -17.82 8.99
CA PHE A 477 9.25 -17.77 10.43
C PHE A 477 10.47 -17.34 11.28
N TRP A 478 11.70 -17.46 10.78
CA TRP A 478 12.91 -16.96 11.44
C TRP A 478 12.87 -15.46 11.70
N ALA A 479 12.25 -14.69 10.81
CA ALA A 479 12.12 -13.25 10.94
C ALA A 479 11.11 -12.81 12.01
N LEU A 480 10.35 -13.72 12.60
CA LEU A 480 9.34 -13.37 13.60
C LEU A 480 9.94 -12.74 14.86
N LEU A 481 11.19 -13.07 15.24
CA LEU A 481 11.85 -12.39 16.36
C LEU A 481 12.01 -10.89 16.09
N PHE A 482 12.47 -10.53 14.89
CA PHE A 482 12.62 -9.15 14.45
C PHE A 482 11.26 -8.44 14.38
N LEU A 483 10.29 -9.06 13.71
CA LEU A 483 8.94 -8.49 13.55
C LEU A 483 8.23 -8.31 14.91
N GLY A 484 8.40 -9.26 15.82
CA GLY A 484 7.86 -9.20 17.18
C GLY A 484 8.46 -8.06 18.01
N ASP A 485 9.78 -7.90 17.97
CA ASP A 485 10.46 -6.79 18.65
C ASP A 485 10.06 -5.43 18.09
N LEU A 486 9.96 -5.31 16.76
CA LEU A 486 9.55 -4.08 16.08
C LEU A 486 8.13 -3.69 16.48
N LEU A 487 7.17 -4.63 16.46
CA LEU A 487 5.80 -4.38 16.88
C LEU A 487 5.72 -4.03 18.38
N LEU A 488 6.43 -4.78 19.22
CA LEU A 488 6.49 -4.52 20.66
C LEU A 488 7.01 -3.12 20.95
N LYS A 489 8.14 -2.74 20.34
CA LYS A 489 8.75 -1.41 20.47
C LYS A 489 7.74 -0.33 20.13
N ARG A 490 7.02 -0.46 19.02
CA ARG A 490 6.01 0.53 18.62
C ARG A 490 4.88 0.66 19.64
N TYR A 491 4.36 -0.46 20.12
CA TYR A 491 3.22 -0.50 21.03
C TYR A 491 3.58 0.00 22.44
N VAL A 492 4.75 -0.35 22.98
CA VAL A 492 5.16 0.16 24.30
C VAL A 492 5.39 1.67 24.27
N VAL A 493 5.94 2.19 23.18
CA VAL A 493 6.11 3.65 22.97
C VAL A 493 4.73 4.33 22.84
N ALA A 494 3.78 3.71 22.14
CA ALA A 494 2.43 4.25 22.00
C ALA A 494 1.64 4.30 23.31
N LEU A 495 1.87 3.34 24.21
CA LEU A 495 1.23 3.29 25.53
C LEU A 495 1.96 4.14 26.58
N ALA A 496 3.17 4.60 26.28
CA ALA A 496 3.91 5.49 27.15
C ALA A 496 3.31 6.90 27.11
N ARG A 497 3.51 7.69 28.18
CA ARG A 497 3.09 9.09 28.18
C ARG A 497 3.86 9.85 27.10
N PRO A 498 3.26 10.87 26.45
CA PRO A 498 3.99 11.74 25.55
C PRO A 498 5.28 12.25 26.21
N ASN A 499 6.40 12.24 25.48
CA ASN A 499 7.75 12.61 25.94
C ASN A 499 8.35 11.72 27.05
N SER A 500 7.73 10.60 27.39
CA SER A 500 8.33 9.63 28.31
C SER A 500 9.13 8.56 27.57
N VAL A 501 10.15 8.04 28.25
CA VAL A 501 10.96 6.94 27.76
C VAL A 501 10.24 5.63 28.07
N ALA A 502 9.88 4.87 27.04
CA ALA A 502 9.40 3.50 27.18
C ALA A 502 10.60 2.55 27.33
N SER A 503 10.40 1.36 27.88
CA SER A 503 11.44 0.33 27.90
C SER A 503 10.84 -1.05 27.70
N ALA A 504 11.54 -1.89 26.94
CA ALA A 504 11.18 -3.28 26.71
C ALA A 504 12.43 -4.14 26.55
N ARG A 505 12.30 -5.44 26.79
CA ARG A 505 13.37 -6.41 26.56
C ARG A 505 13.31 -6.91 25.12
N LEU A 506 14.18 -6.42 24.26
CA LEU A 506 14.24 -6.85 22.87
C LEU A 506 15.34 -7.90 22.67
N TRP A 507 15.21 -8.74 21.65
CA TRP A 507 16.28 -9.61 21.19
C TRP A 507 17.46 -8.80 20.68
N ALA A 508 18.68 -9.24 21.02
CA ALA A 508 19.91 -8.61 20.54
C ALA A 508 20.21 -9.04 19.09
N LEU A 509 19.36 -8.64 18.14
CA LEU A 509 19.55 -8.95 16.71
C LEU A 509 20.57 -8.04 16.03
N SER A 510 20.82 -6.85 16.58
CA SER A 510 21.96 -6.02 16.18
C SER A 510 23.23 -6.61 16.78
N ASN A 511 24.26 -6.83 15.95
CA ASN A 511 25.54 -7.52 16.22
C ASN A 511 25.58 -9.05 15.95
N LEU A 512 24.63 -9.63 15.21
CA LEU A 512 24.58 -11.07 14.88
C LEU A 512 25.67 -11.56 13.88
N VAL A 513 26.88 -11.04 13.95
CA VAL A 513 27.99 -11.59 13.15
C VAL A 513 28.35 -13.03 13.58
N GLN A 514 27.81 -13.53 14.71
CA GLN A 514 28.14 -14.87 15.23
C GLN A 514 27.02 -15.73 15.82
N LEU A 515 25.76 -15.27 15.95
CA LEU A 515 24.71 -16.09 16.60
C LEU A 515 23.53 -16.33 15.66
N ASN A 516 23.12 -17.60 15.53
CA ASN A 516 21.93 -18.00 14.79
C ASN A 516 20.68 -17.98 15.70
N VAL A 517 19.47 -17.98 15.14
CA VAL A 517 18.22 -17.96 15.93
C VAL A 517 18.12 -19.12 16.93
N PRO A 518 18.41 -20.39 16.57
CA PRO A 518 18.45 -21.48 17.53
C PRO A 518 19.31 -21.20 18.78
N ASP A 519 20.50 -20.63 18.62
CA ASP A 519 21.39 -20.28 19.74
C ASP A 519 20.76 -19.19 20.62
N LEU A 520 20.09 -18.20 20.01
CA LEU A 520 19.36 -17.17 20.74
C LEU A 520 18.20 -17.78 21.56
N LEU A 521 17.45 -18.71 20.97
CA LEU A 521 16.36 -19.41 21.65
C LEU A 521 16.89 -20.24 22.82
N GLN A 522 18.03 -20.92 22.65
CA GLN A 522 18.68 -21.69 23.71
C GLN A 522 19.19 -20.80 24.85
N ALA A 523 19.75 -19.63 24.52
CA ALA A 523 20.14 -18.62 25.51
C ALA A 523 18.93 -18.00 26.24
N GLY A 524 17.74 -18.06 25.64
CA GLY A 524 16.48 -17.62 26.21
C GLY A 524 16.52 -16.16 26.64
N GLY A 525 16.12 -15.89 27.90
CA GLY A 525 16.10 -14.53 28.44
C GLY A 525 17.45 -13.81 28.47
N LYS A 526 18.59 -14.55 28.44
CA LYS A 526 19.93 -13.95 28.44
C LYS A 526 20.29 -13.29 27.11
N ALA A 527 19.67 -13.72 26.01
CA ALA A 527 19.85 -13.11 24.69
C ALA A 527 19.00 -11.84 24.49
N ARG A 528 18.15 -11.48 25.46
CA ARG A 528 17.38 -10.24 25.46
C ARG A 528 18.09 -9.14 26.23
N ARG A 529 18.00 -7.92 25.70
CA ARG A 529 18.53 -6.72 26.34
C ARG A 529 17.40 -5.77 26.63
N LEU A 530 17.35 -5.27 27.87
CA LEU A 530 16.50 -4.15 28.21
C LEU A 530 17.00 -2.94 27.42
N ARG A 531 16.12 -2.37 26.62
CA ARG A 531 16.39 -1.17 25.83
C ARG A 531 15.32 -0.14 26.14
N SER A 532 15.73 1.11 26.07
CA SER A 532 14.89 2.27 26.32
C SER A 532 14.68 3.01 25.01
N PHE A 533 13.47 3.50 24.79
CA PHE A 533 13.05 4.13 23.53
C PHE A 533 12.22 5.36 23.83
N SER A 534 12.49 6.44 23.09
CA SER A 534 11.57 7.55 22.93
C SER A 534 10.74 7.35 21.67
N PHE A 535 9.58 8.00 21.63
CA PHE A 535 8.87 8.14 20.37
C PHE A 535 9.70 8.98 19.41
N GLU A 536 9.96 8.45 18.21
CA GLU A 536 10.69 9.12 17.15
C GLU A 536 9.81 9.20 15.90
N ALA A 537 10.03 10.22 15.07
CA ALA A 537 9.12 10.51 13.97
C ALA A 537 9.09 9.42 12.88
N TRP A 538 10.19 8.69 12.66
CA TRP A 538 10.21 7.52 11.78
C TRP A 538 9.44 6.31 12.35
N MET A 539 9.00 6.34 13.62
CA MET A 539 8.09 5.33 14.18
C MET A 539 6.62 5.61 13.86
N MET A 540 6.30 6.69 13.13
CA MET A 540 4.93 7.00 12.75
C MET A 540 4.36 5.96 11.78
N GLU A 541 5.15 5.57 10.79
CA GLU A 541 4.75 4.60 9.76
C GLU A 541 5.54 3.29 9.89
N ASP A 542 4.90 2.21 9.47
CA ASP A 542 5.51 0.87 9.46
C ASP A 542 6.68 0.78 8.49
N GLU A 543 6.60 1.41 7.31
CA GLU A 543 7.66 1.44 6.31
C GLU A 543 8.93 2.10 6.84
N ASP A 544 8.77 3.28 7.45
CA ASP A 544 9.89 4.03 8.01
C ASP A 544 10.54 3.24 9.14
N MET A 545 9.74 2.68 10.04
CA MET A 545 10.20 1.85 11.14
C MET A 545 10.89 0.56 10.67
N LEU A 546 10.35 -0.13 9.65
CA LEU A 546 10.96 -1.34 9.10
C LEU A 546 12.34 -1.04 8.51
N ASN A 547 12.49 0.01 7.70
CA ASN A 547 13.78 0.36 7.11
C ASN A 547 14.81 0.73 8.18
N VAL A 548 14.45 1.63 9.11
CA VAL A 548 15.36 2.10 10.16
C VAL A 548 15.79 0.97 11.09
N GLU A 549 14.87 0.09 11.51
CA GLU A 549 15.20 -1.07 12.35
C GLU A 549 16.07 -2.09 11.62
N LEU A 550 15.84 -2.32 10.32
CA LEU A 550 16.70 -3.19 9.51
C LEU A 550 18.11 -2.61 9.38
N TRP A 551 18.25 -1.29 9.17
CA TRP A 551 19.57 -0.63 9.18
C TRP A 551 20.27 -0.74 10.53
N MET A 552 19.56 -0.50 11.63
CA MET A 552 20.11 -0.68 12.99
C MET A 552 20.53 -2.13 13.28
N ALA A 553 19.89 -3.09 12.62
CA ALA A 553 20.25 -4.50 12.71
C ALA A 553 21.37 -4.92 11.73
N ASN A 554 21.92 -3.99 10.95
CA ASN A 554 22.88 -4.25 9.87
C ASN A 554 22.36 -5.25 8.82
N ALA A 555 21.05 -5.27 8.58
CA ALA A 555 20.46 -6.04 7.49
C ALA A 555 20.91 -5.43 6.14
N SER A 556 21.25 -6.30 5.19
CA SER A 556 21.88 -5.94 3.91
C SER A 556 21.15 -6.45 2.67
N LYS A 557 20.16 -7.33 2.84
CA LYS A 557 19.42 -7.95 1.74
C LYS A 557 18.12 -7.20 1.45
N ALA A 558 17.90 -6.91 0.18
CA ALA A 558 16.64 -6.43 -0.37
C ALA A 558 16.34 -7.15 -1.69
N TRP A 559 15.06 -7.30 -2.03
CA TRP A 559 14.67 -7.85 -3.33
C TRP A 559 14.85 -6.81 -4.41
N CYS A 560 15.41 -7.23 -5.54
CA CYS A 560 15.35 -6.47 -6.78
C CYS A 560 13.96 -6.71 -7.44
N LYS A 561 12.91 -6.40 -6.68
CA LYS A 561 11.49 -6.50 -7.03
C LYS A 561 10.92 -5.08 -6.93
N PHE A 562 10.25 -4.64 -7.99
CA PHE A 562 9.57 -3.35 -8.02
C PHE A 562 8.07 -3.55 -8.03
N ASP A 563 7.42 -2.89 -7.08
CA ASP A 563 5.96 -2.77 -7.05
C ASP A 563 5.58 -1.54 -7.87
N LEU A 564 5.20 -1.78 -9.13
CA LEU A 564 4.86 -0.70 -10.07
C LEU A 564 3.39 -0.34 -9.98
N GLU A 565 3.06 0.92 -10.28
CA GLU A 565 1.69 1.34 -10.51
C GLU A 565 1.08 0.66 -11.76
N PRO A 566 -0.25 0.55 -11.89
CA PRO A 566 -0.89 -0.18 -12.98
C PRO A 566 -0.43 0.20 -14.39
N ASP A 567 -0.38 1.50 -14.70
CA ASP A 567 -0.02 2.00 -16.03
C ASP A 567 1.47 1.77 -16.33
N THR A 568 2.31 1.97 -15.32
CA THR A 568 3.75 1.72 -15.38
C THR A 568 4.03 0.21 -15.53
N PHE A 569 3.25 -0.63 -14.86
CA PHE A 569 3.35 -2.08 -14.99
C PHE A 569 3.03 -2.53 -16.41
N LEU A 570 1.97 -2.03 -17.03
CA LEU A 570 1.64 -2.34 -18.43
C LEU A 570 2.75 -1.92 -19.39
N SER A 571 3.42 -0.80 -19.09
CA SER A 571 4.50 -0.24 -19.92
C SER A 571 5.90 -0.79 -19.59
N ARG A 572 6.04 -1.67 -18.60
CA ARG A 572 7.34 -2.04 -17.99
C ARG A 572 8.40 -2.55 -18.97
N PHE A 573 7.98 -3.21 -20.05
CA PHE A 573 8.90 -3.71 -21.09
C PHE A 573 9.43 -2.62 -22.03
N TRP A 574 8.80 -1.45 -22.03
CA TRP A 574 9.15 -0.28 -22.85
C TRP A 574 9.84 0.82 -22.06
N LEU A 575 9.80 0.74 -20.72
CA LEU A 575 10.47 1.69 -19.85
C LEU A 575 11.99 1.62 -20.08
N ALA A 576 12.59 2.78 -20.32
CA ALA A 576 14.02 2.90 -20.53
C ALA A 576 14.78 2.36 -19.30
N LYS A 577 15.84 1.57 -19.54
CA LYS A 577 16.60 0.92 -18.46
C LYS A 577 17.11 1.84 -17.36
N LYS A 578 17.42 3.08 -17.75
CA LYS A 578 17.86 4.14 -16.84
C LYS A 578 16.81 4.57 -15.81
N LEU A 579 15.51 4.32 -16.05
CA LEU A 579 14.43 4.73 -15.12
C LEU A 579 14.41 3.91 -13.84
N TYR A 580 14.93 2.69 -13.89
CA TYR A 580 15.03 1.77 -12.75
C TYR A 580 16.49 1.42 -12.43
N ALA A 581 17.45 2.13 -13.02
CA ALA A 581 18.85 2.01 -12.63
C ALA A 581 19.05 2.75 -11.31
N ASP A 582 19.62 2.06 -10.32
CA ASP A 582 20.09 2.67 -9.08
C ASP A 582 21.57 2.32 -8.92
N PRO A 583 22.47 3.04 -9.61
CA PRO A 583 23.89 2.73 -9.59
C PRO A 583 24.54 3.02 -8.23
N ARG A 584 23.84 3.69 -7.30
CA ARG A 584 24.32 3.90 -5.94
C ARG A 584 24.26 2.60 -5.13
N TRP A 585 23.12 1.91 -5.20
CA TRP A 585 22.89 0.68 -4.44
C TRP A 585 23.16 -0.60 -5.24
N TYR A 586 23.09 -0.50 -6.57
CA TYR A 586 23.27 -1.60 -7.52
C TYR A 586 24.12 -1.13 -8.70
N PRO A 587 25.43 -0.87 -8.49
CA PRO A 587 26.33 -0.34 -9.52
C PRO A 587 26.43 -1.26 -10.75
N ASP A 588 26.24 -2.57 -10.58
CA ASP A 588 26.29 -3.57 -11.65
C ASP A 588 24.94 -3.79 -12.35
N GLY A 589 23.95 -2.95 -12.07
CA GLY A 589 22.60 -3.03 -12.60
C GLY A 589 21.58 -3.68 -11.65
N VAL A 590 20.31 -3.40 -11.87
CA VAL A 590 19.21 -3.90 -11.02
C VAL A 590 18.53 -5.08 -11.72
N PRO A 591 18.48 -6.28 -11.11
CA PRO A 591 17.55 -7.33 -11.57
C PRO A 591 16.10 -6.84 -11.41
N LEU A 592 15.24 -7.04 -12.40
CA LEU A 592 13.89 -6.44 -12.38
C LEU A 592 12.82 -7.50 -12.33
N MET A 593 12.41 -7.85 -11.11
CA MET A 593 11.25 -8.70 -10.91
C MET A 593 9.98 -7.84 -10.84
N PHE A 594 9.04 -8.09 -11.74
CA PHE A 594 7.74 -7.41 -11.80
C PHE A 594 6.62 -8.42 -11.51
N PHE A 595 6.57 -8.90 -10.26
CA PHE A 595 5.62 -9.92 -9.81
C PHE A 595 4.39 -9.35 -9.11
N SER A 596 4.36 -8.06 -8.85
CA SER A 596 3.22 -7.38 -8.24
C SER A 596 3.05 -5.96 -8.77
N VAL A 597 1.80 -5.50 -8.69
CA VAL A 597 1.35 -4.15 -9.01
C VAL A 597 0.89 -3.53 -7.70
N HIS A 598 1.17 -2.24 -7.46
CA HIS A 598 0.74 -1.51 -6.27
C HIS A 598 -0.05 -0.26 -6.62
N ASN A 599 -0.66 0.39 -5.62
CA ASN A 599 -1.55 1.53 -5.79
C ASN A 599 -2.77 1.20 -6.66
N THR A 600 -3.28 -0.03 -6.58
CA THR A 600 -4.42 -0.53 -7.39
C THR A 600 -5.77 -0.12 -6.80
N LYS A 601 -5.89 1.16 -6.42
CA LYS A 601 -7.03 1.71 -5.66
C LYS A 601 -8.31 1.86 -6.48
N ARG A 602 -8.18 1.94 -7.80
CA ARG A 602 -9.31 2.06 -8.73
C ARG A 602 -9.80 0.69 -9.14
N PHE A 603 -10.83 0.19 -8.44
CA PHE A 603 -11.33 -1.16 -8.62
C PHE A 603 -11.58 -1.52 -10.10
N ASP A 604 -12.22 -0.63 -10.86
CA ASP A 604 -12.52 -0.78 -12.29
C ASP A 604 -11.27 -1.00 -13.14
N ARG A 605 -10.23 -0.19 -12.94
CA ARG A 605 -8.96 -0.31 -13.69
C ARG A 605 -8.18 -1.55 -13.28
N THR A 606 -8.14 -1.82 -11.98
CA THR A 606 -7.50 -3.00 -11.39
C THR A 606 -8.14 -4.28 -11.92
N ASP A 607 -9.46 -4.30 -12.00
CA ASP A 607 -10.26 -5.39 -12.54
C ASP A 607 -9.89 -5.66 -14.01
N LYS A 608 -9.85 -4.62 -14.86
CA LYS A 608 -9.38 -4.73 -16.26
C LYS A 608 -7.97 -5.30 -16.37
N LEU A 609 -7.05 -4.80 -15.55
CA LEU A 609 -5.66 -5.26 -15.54
C LEU A 609 -5.57 -6.76 -15.23
N LEU A 610 -6.35 -7.25 -14.28
CA LEU A 610 -6.39 -8.69 -13.97
C LEU A 610 -6.89 -9.54 -15.14
N THR A 611 -7.89 -9.07 -15.89
CA THR A 611 -8.33 -9.75 -17.11
C THR A 611 -7.19 -9.87 -18.12
N ILE A 612 -6.46 -8.76 -18.36
CA ILE A 612 -5.31 -8.74 -19.27
C ILE A 612 -4.23 -9.71 -18.80
N LEU A 613 -3.85 -9.67 -17.51
CA LEU A 613 -2.83 -10.54 -16.95
C LEU A 613 -3.23 -12.03 -17.02
N SER A 614 -4.51 -12.33 -16.80
CA SER A 614 -5.04 -13.69 -16.86
C SER A 614 -4.91 -14.27 -18.27
N ARG A 615 -5.33 -13.51 -19.29
CA ARG A 615 -5.16 -13.90 -20.69
C ARG A 615 -3.69 -14.09 -21.06
N CYS A 616 -2.84 -13.20 -20.57
CA CYS A 616 -1.40 -13.27 -20.79
C CYS A 616 -0.70 -14.42 -20.08
N SER A 617 -1.36 -15.09 -19.13
CA SER A 617 -0.83 -16.25 -18.44
C SER A 617 -1.13 -17.58 -19.14
N ASP A 618 -2.07 -17.57 -20.10
CA ASP A 618 -2.45 -18.77 -20.85
C ASP A 618 -1.29 -19.23 -21.76
N PRO A 619 -0.77 -20.46 -21.57
CA PRO A 619 0.31 -21.00 -22.40
C PRO A 619 0.04 -20.94 -23.90
N SER A 620 -1.22 -21.06 -24.32
CA SER A 620 -1.64 -20.96 -25.73
C SER A 620 -1.49 -19.54 -26.29
N PHE A 621 -1.61 -18.52 -25.42
CA PHE A 621 -1.41 -17.11 -25.75
C PHE A 621 0.07 -16.70 -25.63
N VAL A 622 0.84 -17.36 -24.75
CA VAL A 622 2.24 -17.05 -24.39
C VAL A 622 3.27 -17.40 -25.48
N LEU A 623 2.92 -18.18 -26.51
CA LEU A 623 3.82 -18.49 -27.63
C LEU A 623 4.34 -17.24 -28.38
N ASN A 624 3.87 -16.05 -28.04
CA ASN A 624 4.44 -14.78 -28.50
C ASN A 624 4.53 -13.77 -27.34
N ARG A 625 5.47 -13.95 -26.39
CA ARG A 625 5.67 -13.08 -25.19
C ARG A 625 5.78 -11.57 -25.50
N SER A 626 6.24 -11.19 -26.70
CA SER A 626 6.27 -9.79 -27.17
C SER A 626 4.88 -9.19 -27.43
N ARG A 627 3.84 -10.02 -27.51
CA ARG A 627 2.46 -9.61 -27.79
C ARG A 627 1.70 -9.15 -26.56
N CYS A 628 2.00 -9.60 -25.35
CA CYS A 628 1.23 -9.15 -24.18
C CYS A 628 1.39 -7.65 -23.84
N SER A 629 2.45 -7.01 -24.31
CA SER A 629 2.65 -5.55 -24.18
C SER A 629 2.31 -4.75 -25.44
N THR A 630 2.12 -5.39 -26.60
CA THR A 630 1.80 -4.75 -27.90
C THR A 630 0.36 -5.02 -28.37
N ASN A 631 -0.24 -6.15 -27.99
CA ASN A 631 -1.56 -6.60 -28.46
C ASN A 631 -2.75 -6.05 -27.67
N LEU A 632 -2.59 -5.10 -26.74
CA LEU A 632 -3.78 -4.36 -26.29
C LEU A 632 -4.50 -3.74 -27.49
N GLN A 633 -3.76 -3.30 -28.52
CA GLN A 633 -4.32 -2.80 -29.79
C GLN A 633 -4.94 -3.88 -30.69
N ASN A 634 -4.68 -5.16 -30.43
CA ASN A 634 -5.22 -6.30 -31.20
C ASN A 634 -6.29 -7.07 -30.43
N LEU A 635 -6.61 -6.66 -29.21
CA LEU A 635 -7.87 -7.06 -28.59
C LEU A 635 -9.02 -6.48 -29.45
N PRO A 636 -10.19 -7.15 -29.54
CA PRO A 636 -11.39 -6.53 -30.08
C PRO A 636 -11.54 -5.10 -29.54
N ASN A 637 -11.96 -4.14 -30.37
CA ASN A 637 -12.04 -2.74 -29.95
C ASN A 637 -12.89 -2.57 -28.67
N SER A 638 -13.93 -3.39 -28.51
CA SER A 638 -14.76 -3.57 -27.30
C SER A 638 -13.98 -3.98 -26.04
N CYS A 639 -12.84 -4.66 -26.19
CA CYS A 639 -11.93 -5.02 -25.12
C CYS A 639 -10.82 -3.96 -24.86
N GLN A 640 -10.69 -2.95 -25.73
CA GLN A 640 -9.69 -1.88 -25.61
C GLN A 640 -10.20 -0.76 -24.70
N MET A 641 -10.52 -1.10 -23.47
CA MET A 641 -11.15 -0.21 -22.48
C MET A 641 -10.47 1.17 -22.40
N GLU A 642 -11.26 2.25 -22.36
CA GLU A 642 -10.81 3.66 -22.37
C GLU A 642 -10.17 4.11 -23.69
N SER A 643 -10.15 3.27 -24.72
CA SER A 643 -9.86 3.73 -26.08
C SER A 643 -11.08 4.45 -26.65
N ILE A 644 -10.83 5.42 -27.53
CA ILE A 644 -11.88 6.11 -28.29
C ILE A 644 -12.79 5.10 -29.01
N LYS A 645 -12.22 3.99 -29.51
CA LYS A 645 -12.98 2.95 -30.22
C LYS A 645 -13.85 2.11 -29.30
N GLU A 646 -13.38 1.82 -28.09
CA GLU A 646 -14.20 1.14 -27.09
C GLU A 646 -15.37 2.01 -26.65
N GLU A 647 -15.10 3.29 -26.39
CA GLU A 647 -16.15 4.27 -26.08
C GLU A 647 -17.15 4.41 -27.23
N GLU A 648 -16.66 4.45 -28.47
CA GLU A 648 -17.48 4.48 -29.67
C GLU A 648 -18.39 3.26 -29.76
N ILE A 649 -17.86 2.04 -29.62
CA ILE A 649 -18.65 0.80 -29.64
C ILE A 649 -19.62 0.74 -28.46
N ARG A 650 -19.20 1.13 -27.26
CA ARG A 650 -20.06 1.18 -26.08
C ARG A 650 -21.24 2.12 -26.24
N LEU A 651 -21.04 3.27 -26.90
CA LEU A 651 -22.06 4.30 -27.09
C LEU A 651 -22.94 4.04 -28.33
N GLN A 652 -22.35 3.59 -29.44
CA GLN A 652 -23.03 3.41 -30.72
C GLN A 652 -23.57 2.00 -30.91
N HIS A 653 -22.91 0.98 -30.33
CA HIS A 653 -23.21 -0.45 -30.50
C HIS A 653 -23.27 -1.18 -29.14
N PRO A 654 -24.17 -0.79 -28.21
CA PRO A 654 -24.20 -1.35 -26.85
C PRO A 654 -24.50 -2.86 -26.79
N GLU A 655 -25.17 -3.41 -27.81
CA GLU A 655 -25.40 -4.87 -27.93
C GLU A 655 -24.12 -5.62 -28.29
N GLU A 656 -23.39 -5.16 -29.32
CA GLU A 656 -22.07 -5.70 -29.70
C GLU A 656 -21.09 -5.59 -28.53
N TYR A 657 -21.08 -4.43 -27.86
CA TYR A 657 -20.28 -4.22 -26.67
C TYR A 657 -20.62 -5.22 -25.56
N ALA A 658 -21.91 -5.48 -25.29
CA ALA A 658 -22.37 -6.41 -24.27
C ALA A 658 -21.98 -7.87 -24.58
N GLU A 659 -22.04 -8.28 -25.84
CA GLU A 659 -21.66 -9.62 -26.29
C GLU A 659 -20.13 -9.80 -26.24
N ASP A 660 -19.41 -8.82 -26.78
CA ASP A 660 -17.95 -8.86 -26.85
C ASP A 660 -17.29 -8.72 -25.48
N ILE A 661 -17.80 -7.84 -24.60
CA ILE A 661 -17.18 -7.63 -23.29
C ILE A 661 -17.21 -8.91 -22.46
N CYS A 662 -18.23 -9.74 -22.64
CA CYS A 662 -18.26 -11.08 -22.06
C CYS A 662 -17.13 -11.96 -22.64
N CYS A 663 -16.88 -11.94 -23.94
CA CYS A 663 -15.71 -12.61 -24.50
C CYS A 663 -14.40 -12.01 -23.93
N CYS A 664 -14.29 -10.68 -23.84
CA CYS A 664 -13.16 -9.94 -23.26
C CYS A 664 -12.83 -10.38 -21.83
N LEU A 665 -13.85 -10.77 -21.07
CA LEU A 665 -13.70 -11.19 -19.68
C LEU A 665 -13.36 -12.69 -19.54
N GLN A 666 -13.31 -13.52 -20.59
CA GLN A 666 -12.75 -14.89 -20.48
C GLN A 666 -11.21 -14.87 -20.36
N PRO A 667 -10.58 -15.70 -19.50
CA PRO A 667 -11.12 -16.88 -18.80
C PRO A 667 -11.69 -16.61 -17.38
N ARG A 668 -12.05 -15.36 -17.06
CA ARG A 668 -12.43 -14.91 -15.70
C ARG A 668 -13.84 -15.31 -15.24
N GLN A 669 -14.55 -16.06 -16.06
CA GLN A 669 -16.02 -16.17 -16.01
C GLN A 669 -16.58 -17.26 -15.10
N ASP A 670 -15.72 -18.12 -14.54
CA ASP A 670 -16.13 -19.12 -13.55
C ASP A 670 -16.22 -18.54 -12.12
N ARG A 671 -16.00 -17.22 -11.96
CA ARG A 671 -15.94 -16.54 -10.64
C ARG A 671 -16.67 -15.20 -10.67
N HIS A 672 -16.91 -14.65 -9.48
CA HIS A 672 -17.59 -13.36 -9.30
C HIS A 672 -16.96 -12.22 -10.12
N ILE A 673 -17.81 -11.46 -10.81
CA ILE A 673 -17.43 -10.30 -11.64
C ILE A 673 -18.07 -9.06 -11.03
N TYR A 674 -17.34 -7.94 -10.99
CA TYR A 674 -17.92 -6.65 -10.65
C TYR A 674 -17.88 -5.74 -11.86
N TRP A 675 -19.04 -5.21 -12.23
CA TRP A 675 -19.20 -4.34 -13.39
C TRP A 675 -20.27 -3.30 -13.12
N ALA A 676 -20.00 -2.06 -13.54
CA ALA A 676 -20.95 -0.93 -13.46
C ALA A 676 -21.63 -0.76 -12.09
N GLY A 677 -20.91 -1.03 -10.98
CA GLY A 677 -21.46 -0.87 -9.62
C GLY A 677 -21.99 -2.16 -8.98
N PHE A 678 -22.07 -3.26 -9.71
CA PHE A 678 -22.75 -4.49 -9.26
C PHE A 678 -21.85 -5.71 -9.31
N TRP A 679 -22.02 -6.60 -8.33
CA TRP A 679 -21.45 -7.95 -8.34
C TRP A 679 -22.37 -8.93 -9.05
N TYR A 680 -21.78 -9.80 -9.85
CA TYR A 680 -22.45 -10.89 -10.55
C TYR A 680 -21.80 -12.19 -10.11
N GLY A 681 -22.61 -13.15 -9.64
CA GLY A 681 -22.15 -14.42 -9.11
C GLY A 681 -21.57 -15.35 -10.18
N LYS A 682 -22.09 -15.24 -11.41
CA LYS A 682 -21.68 -16.05 -12.56
C LYS A 682 -21.72 -15.23 -13.85
N LYS A 683 -21.03 -15.72 -14.89
CA LYS A 683 -21.05 -15.16 -16.25
C LYS A 683 -22.47 -14.89 -16.73
N GLU A 684 -23.37 -15.85 -16.55
CA GLU A 684 -24.72 -15.82 -17.14
C GLU A 684 -25.55 -14.68 -16.53
N GLU A 685 -25.36 -14.38 -15.25
CA GLU A 685 -26.01 -13.26 -14.57
C GLU A 685 -25.52 -11.91 -15.14
N HIS A 686 -24.21 -11.80 -15.37
CA HIS A 686 -23.61 -10.59 -15.92
C HIS A 686 -23.98 -10.37 -17.38
N CYS A 687 -23.76 -11.37 -18.23
CA CYS A 687 -24.07 -11.30 -19.66
C CYS A 687 -25.58 -11.19 -19.89
N GLY A 688 -26.39 -11.87 -19.08
CA GLY A 688 -27.86 -11.73 -19.09
C GLY A 688 -28.32 -10.31 -18.71
N TRP A 689 -27.69 -9.69 -17.70
CA TRP A 689 -27.98 -8.31 -17.33
C TRP A 689 -27.63 -7.33 -18.45
N LEU A 690 -26.43 -7.45 -19.03
CA LEU A 690 -26.00 -6.60 -20.15
C LEU A 690 -26.93 -6.73 -21.37
N CYS A 691 -27.28 -7.97 -21.75
CA CYS A 691 -28.21 -8.24 -22.85
C CYS A 691 -29.61 -7.68 -22.59
N SER A 692 -30.11 -7.76 -21.35
CA SER A 692 -31.44 -7.24 -21.00
C SER A 692 -31.54 -5.72 -21.00
N ARG A 693 -30.44 -5.02 -20.67
CA ARG A 693 -30.38 -3.54 -20.68
C ARG A 693 -30.20 -2.98 -22.08
N ALA A 694 -29.38 -3.62 -22.91
CA ALA A 694 -29.17 -3.21 -24.30
C ALA A 694 -30.47 -3.29 -25.13
N ARG A 695 -31.35 -4.24 -24.80
CA ARG A 695 -32.62 -4.47 -25.50
C ARG A 695 -33.82 -3.64 -25.04
N GLY A 696 -33.66 -2.70 -24.10
CA GLY A 696 -34.71 -1.77 -23.70
C GLY A 696 -36.04 -2.43 -23.32
N ILE A 697 -36.16 -2.91 -22.06
CA ILE A 697 -37.44 -3.27 -21.39
C ILE A 697 -38.38 -4.13 -22.25
N TYR A 698 -38.03 -5.38 -22.53
CA TYR A 698 -39.03 -6.45 -22.66
C TYR A 698 -38.46 -7.75 -22.10
N ILE A 699 -39.15 -8.33 -21.11
CA ILE A 699 -38.82 -9.60 -20.47
C ILE A 699 -39.11 -10.72 -21.49
N ILE A 700 -38.07 -11.42 -21.96
CA ILE A 700 -38.16 -12.69 -22.72
C ILE A 700 -37.11 -13.67 -22.14
N PRO A 701 -37.44 -14.97 -21.95
CA PRO A 701 -36.60 -15.91 -21.19
C PRO A 701 -35.27 -16.27 -21.87
N ALA A 702 -34.26 -16.51 -21.02
CA ALA A 702 -32.83 -16.67 -21.28
C ALA A 702 -32.39 -17.92 -22.08
N ARG A 703 -33.06 -18.27 -23.19
CA ARG A 703 -32.75 -19.50 -23.96
C ARG A 703 -31.85 -19.33 -25.20
N LEU A 704 -31.37 -18.12 -25.52
CA LEU A 704 -30.64 -17.88 -26.78
C LEU A 704 -29.14 -17.51 -26.65
N CYS A 705 -28.57 -17.43 -25.43
CA CYS A 705 -27.16 -17.05 -25.25
C CYS A 705 -26.16 -18.23 -25.17
N MET A 706 -26.49 -19.44 -25.65
CA MET A 706 -25.63 -20.63 -25.47
C MET A 706 -25.33 -21.43 -26.75
N ASN A 707 -25.14 -20.78 -27.90
CA ASN A 707 -24.42 -21.41 -29.01
C ASN A 707 -23.58 -20.36 -29.75
N GLY A 708 -22.30 -20.34 -29.40
CA GLY A 708 -21.23 -19.56 -30.02
C GLY A 708 -19.91 -20.10 -29.52
#